data_AF-E0S7R1-F1
#
_entry.id   AF-E0S7R1-F1
#
_cell.length_a   1.000
_cell.length_b   1.000
_cell.length_c   1.000
_cell.angle_alpha   90.00
_cell.angle_beta   90.00
_cell.angle_gamma   90.00
#
_symmetry.space_group_name_H-M   'P 1'
#
loop_
_entity.id
_entity.type
_entity.pdbx_description
1 polymer ?
#
loop_
_entity_poly.entity_id
_entity_poly.type
_entity_poly.pdbx_seq_one_letter_code
_entity_poly.pdbx_strand_id
1 'polypeptide(L)'
;MKQRYTFLDIRATVNELKPRLVGKFIQNFYTTSQRIIYIKFSNKDILLVEPGVRIHLTQEHDMDISHFCKILRRKARRDKVVDIYQCGFDRVVVLELGRQKIVFEFFSGGNILIVEDGKIAEIFRVVKDLDIVKGSEYVFNKVDFDLSIDAFIKNDLKDFLPLDDLLVKKVLNELGTRIKADPIDMKKAAQNGIPIKEDVKSIFLEFMSEFRKTMEDIQGYGGVIMEKGKPSNLIPFKADGAKDFNTFNDAAEYFFQGRKKFGKNDRETKVDKVRKRQENYMKEMEQQGECYRKKAELLEKNADLVNRILEIFKVVRKNKVKWTDFEKFREQENKKGSEVSKAIVKTDFVSHTCWITLEGEEIPIDFNISLFNNVSEFYQKSKKLEEKIRKTRDSLGEVLKKIAPKVETKKITRTLYWFEKFHFFFSSDGVLVIGGKTAQQNEILVKKHLEPTDLYFHSDVHGASSIIVKKPTEKTIVETASMALCMSRCWETNVVSPVWYVYGEQVSKTAPSGEYLGKGSFMIKGKKNYVDCHKIEYGLGLLFRVFEDIEKQVENMKVDEKENHKFVSDPEGMEIVHSMPVCGPWSVISTYKYKVRLVPGRERKGKLVQEVSKRFVGQAPDSEKSYVRSISVEEYINVLFGNVRIGK
;
A
#
# COMPACT_ATOMS: atom_id res chain seq x y z
N MET A 1 -3.21 -23.86 5.49
CA MET A 1 -2.12 -22.95 5.91
C MET A 1 -2.52 -22.10 7.11
N LYS A 2 -1.84 -22.25 8.25
CA LYS A 2 -2.15 -21.59 9.54
C LYS A 2 -2.08 -20.08 9.45
N GLN A 3 -3.17 -19.36 9.71
CA GLN A 3 -3.20 -17.91 9.51
C GLN A 3 -2.89 -17.12 10.79
N ARG A 4 -3.11 -17.72 11.96
CA ARG A 4 -3.11 -17.03 13.25
C ARG A 4 -2.55 -17.94 14.32
N TYR A 5 -2.05 -17.35 15.39
CA TYR A 5 -1.65 -18.08 16.57
C TYR A 5 -2.85 -18.73 17.26
N THR A 6 -2.66 -19.98 17.67
CA THR A 6 -3.50 -20.68 18.64
C THR A 6 -3.14 -20.22 20.05
N PHE A 7 -3.92 -20.63 21.05
CA PHE A 7 -3.57 -20.34 22.43
C PHE A 7 -2.23 -21.01 22.83
N LEU A 8 -1.90 -22.16 22.26
CA LEU A 8 -0.67 -22.90 22.56
C LEU A 8 0.57 -22.22 21.94
N ASP A 9 0.43 -21.65 20.74
CA ASP A 9 1.50 -20.82 20.14
C ASP A 9 1.77 -19.57 20.98
N ILE A 10 0.70 -18.95 21.50
CA ILE A 10 0.82 -17.81 22.42
C ILE A 10 1.52 -18.25 23.69
N ARG A 11 1.15 -19.38 24.28
CA ARG A 11 1.80 -19.90 25.50
C ARG A 11 3.29 -20.12 25.28
N ALA A 12 3.66 -20.83 24.21
CA ALA A 12 5.06 -21.08 23.85
C ALA A 12 5.84 -19.77 23.67
N THR A 13 5.25 -18.82 22.95
CA THR A 13 5.86 -17.50 22.74
C THR A 13 6.04 -16.76 24.06
N VAL A 14 4.99 -16.64 24.87
CA VAL A 14 5.00 -15.87 26.12
C VAL A 14 6.02 -16.45 27.10
N ASN A 15 6.10 -17.78 27.22
CA ASN A 15 7.08 -18.46 28.04
C ASN A 15 8.52 -18.11 27.61
N GLU A 16 8.80 -18.04 26.30
CA GLU A 16 10.11 -17.62 25.78
C GLU A 16 10.37 -16.10 25.91
N LEU A 17 9.33 -15.28 25.85
CA LEU A 17 9.44 -13.82 26.00
C LEU A 17 9.69 -13.39 27.45
N LYS A 18 9.07 -14.07 28.42
CA LYS A 18 9.10 -13.71 29.84
C LYS A 18 10.54 -13.53 30.39
N PRO A 19 11.46 -14.50 30.27
CA PRO A 19 12.83 -14.34 30.77
C PRO A 19 13.62 -13.24 30.04
N ARG A 20 13.23 -12.86 28.82
CA ARG A 20 13.92 -11.83 28.02
C ARG A 20 13.44 -10.42 28.33
N LEU A 21 12.15 -10.25 28.54
CA LEU A 21 11.50 -8.94 28.61
C LEU A 21 11.23 -8.45 30.03
N VAL A 22 11.03 -9.33 31.00
CA VAL A 22 10.77 -8.93 32.39
C VAL A 22 11.93 -8.11 32.95
N GLY A 23 11.59 -7.00 33.60
CA GLY A 23 12.57 -6.06 34.16
C GLY A 23 13.20 -5.10 33.14
N LYS A 24 12.93 -5.25 31.83
CA LYS A 24 13.42 -4.33 30.80
C LYS A 24 12.50 -3.11 30.68
N PHE A 25 13.06 -2.01 30.14
CA PHE A 25 12.30 -0.79 29.87
C PHE A 25 11.89 -0.70 28.41
N ILE A 26 10.70 -0.19 28.14
CA ILE A 26 10.26 0.12 26.78
C ILE A 26 10.97 1.39 26.30
N GLN A 27 11.84 1.25 25.30
CA GLN A 27 12.55 2.39 24.70
C GLN A 27 11.68 3.18 23.73
N ASN A 28 10.97 2.47 22.85
CA ASN A 28 10.18 3.10 21.80
C ASN A 28 9.16 2.14 21.17
N PHE A 29 8.20 2.70 20.43
CA PHE A 29 7.25 1.96 19.61
C PHE A 29 7.40 2.36 18.14
N TYR A 30 7.25 1.43 17.20
CA TYR A 30 7.26 1.71 15.76
C TYR A 30 6.15 0.94 15.04
N THR A 31 6.02 1.15 13.74
CA THR A 31 5.03 0.46 12.92
C THR A 31 5.47 0.38 11.46
N THR A 32 4.91 -0.55 10.68
CA THR A 32 5.03 -0.62 9.21
C THR A 32 3.73 -0.19 8.51
N SER A 33 2.59 -0.32 9.21
CA SER A 33 1.23 -0.14 8.69
C SER A 33 0.27 0.02 9.85
N GLN A 34 -1.00 0.36 9.63
CA GLN A 34 -1.93 0.53 10.75
C GLN A 34 -2.03 -0.68 11.70
N ARG A 35 -1.67 -1.90 11.30
CA ARG A 35 -1.87 -3.13 12.11
C ARG A 35 -0.64 -3.71 12.81
N ILE A 36 0.58 -3.41 12.38
CA ILE A 36 1.79 -4.02 13.00
C ILE A 36 2.45 -3.01 13.92
N ILE A 37 2.71 -3.39 15.17
CA ILE A 37 3.41 -2.57 16.16
C ILE A 37 4.71 -3.27 16.53
N TYR A 38 5.81 -2.52 16.54
CA TYR A 38 7.08 -2.97 17.08
C TYR A 38 7.33 -2.29 18.42
N ILE A 39 7.72 -3.04 19.43
CA ILE A 39 8.07 -2.53 20.76
C ILE A 39 9.56 -2.80 20.97
N LYS A 40 10.36 -1.73 21.04
CA LYS A 40 11.80 -1.81 21.28
C LYS A 40 12.08 -1.71 22.77
N PHE A 41 12.83 -2.65 23.32
CA PHE A 41 13.18 -2.73 24.73
C PHE A 41 14.63 -2.30 24.99
N SER A 42 14.97 -2.10 26.27
CA SER A 42 16.28 -1.61 26.71
C SER A 42 17.43 -2.57 26.43
N ASN A 43 17.14 -3.87 26.31
CA ASN A 43 18.09 -4.90 25.90
C ASN A 43 18.25 -5.01 24.37
N LYS A 44 17.70 -4.06 23.60
CA LYS A 44 17.66 -4.02 22.13
C LYS A 44 16.73 -5.05 21.47
N ASP A 45 16.05 -5.89 22.25
CA ASP A 45 15.02 -6.78 21.70
C ASP A 45 13.87 -5.95 21.10
N ILE A 46 13.29 -6.48 20.02
CA ILE A 46 12.17 -5.87 19.33
C ILE A 46 11.05 -6.89 19.23
N LEU A 47 9.97 -6.62 19.96
CA LEU A 47 8.74 -7.43 19.90
C LEU A 47 7.86 -6.93 18.77
N LEU A 48 7.60 -7.79 17.79
CA LEU A 48 6.61 -7.57 16.76
C LEU A 48 5.26 -8.07 17.27
N VAL A 49 4.25 -7.20 17.20
CA VAL A 49 2.86 -7.53 17.48
C VAL A 49 2.01 -7.22 16.26
N GLU A 50 1.36 -8.25 15.72
CA GLU A 50 0.32 -8.14 14.70
C GLU A 50 -0.97 -8.71 15.31
N PRO A 51 -1.84 -7.85 15.89
CA PRO A 51 -3.04 -8.29 16.58
C PRO A 51 -3.92 -9.18 15.71
N GLY A 52 -4.46 -10.24 16.30
CA GLY A 52 -5.23 -11.25 15.57
C GLY A 52 -4.39 -12.26 14.77
N VAL A 53 -3.06 -12.10 14.72
CA VAL A 53 -2.19 -12.93 13.87
C VAL A 53 -1.03 -13.54 14.66
N ARG A 54 -0.12 -12.74 15.21
CA ARG A 54 1.16 -13.21 15.77
C ARG A 54 1.81 -12.21 16.72
N ILE A 55 2.68 -12.73 17.57
CA ILE A 55 3.56 -11.99 18.47
C ILE A 55 4.87 -12.76 18.59
N HIS A 56 6.04 -12.12 18.44
CA HIS A 56 7.37 -12.75 18.57
C HIS A 56 8.46 -11.67 18.49
N LEU A 57 9.67 -11.99 18.94
CA LEU A 57 10.84 -11.15 18.73
C LEU A 57 11.32 -11.27 17.29
N THR A 58 11.72 -10.13 16.72
CA THR A 58 12.23 -10.04 15.36
C THR A 58 13.49 -9.16 15.29
N GLN A 59 14.28 -9.35 14.24
CA GLN A 59 15.40 -8.48 13.89
C GLN A 59 14.99 -7.42 12.84
N GLU A 60 13.94 -7.68 12.06
CA GLU A 60 13.43 -6.76 11.05
C GLU A 60 12.31 -5.89 11.62
N HIS A 61 12.48 -4.57 11.57
CA HIS A 61 11.43 -3.63 11.95
C HIS A 61 11.47 -2.38 11.08
N ASP A 62 10.31 -1.79 10.88
CA ASP A 62 10.19 -0.47 10.29
C ASP A 62 10.18 0.60 11.38
N MET A 63 10.50 1.83 11.00
CA MET A 63 10.60 2.96 11.93
C MET A 63 9.44 3.96 11.80
N ASP A 64 8.40 3.63 11.03
CA ASP A 64 7.25 4.52 10.84
C ASP A 64 6.44 4.70 12.13
N ILE A 65 5.55 5.71 12.12
CA ILE A 65 4.77 6.13 13.28
C ILE A 65 3.31 6.36 12.88
N SER A 66 2.40 5.46 13.30
CA SER A 66 0.95 5.62 13.16
C SER A 66 0.35 6.47 14.29
N HIS A 67 -0.92 6.87 14.13
CA HIS A 67 -1.65 7.59 15.19
C HIS A 67 -1.68 6.82 16.52
N PHE A 68 -2.03 5.52 16.49
CA PHE A 68 -2.04 4.71 17.71
C PHE A 68 -0.63 4.46 18.27
N CYS A 69 0.40 4.38 17.43
CA CYS A 69 1.79 4.34 17.87
C CYS A 69 2.19 5.61 18.64
N LYS A 70 1.71 6.80 18.22
CA LYS A 70 1.91 8.04 19.00
C LYS A 70 1.25 7.96 20.39
N ILE A 71 0.08 7.33 20.50
CA ILE A 71 -0.61 7.10 21.77
C ILE A 71 0.23 6.19 22.68
N LEU A 72 0.67 5.03 22.17
CA LEU A 72 1.53 4.10 22.90
C LEU A 72 2.84 4.78 23.37
N ARG A 73 3.47 5.59 22.52
CA ARG A 73 4.68 6.35 22.89
C ARG A 73 4.44 7.37 23.99
N ARG A 74 3.27 8.01 24.02
CA ARG A 74 2.92 8.99 25.06
C ARG A 74 2.61 8.31 26.39
N LYS A 75 1.97 7.13 26.35
CA LYS A 75 1.47 6.44 27.53
C LYS A 75 2.47 5.47 28.16
N ALA A 76 3.21 4.69 27.36
CA ALA A 76 3.96 3.52 27.83
C ALA A 76 5.48 3.59 27.56
N ARG A 77 5.98 4.67 26.96
CA ARG A 77 7.43 4.81 26.73
C ARG A 77 8.14 5.06 28.06
N ARG A 78 9.27 4.36 28.26
CA ARG A 78 10.07 4.33 29.49
C ARG A 78 9.40 3.60 30.66
N ASP A 79 8.27 2.95 30.45
CA ASP A 79 7.72 2.05 31.45
C ASP A 79 8.57 0.79 31.55
N LYS A 80 8.69 0.27 32.77
CA LYS A 80 9.32 -1.01 33.07
C LYS A 80 8.31 -2.13 32.88
N VAL A 81 8.72 -3.19 32.21
CA VAL A 81 7.97 -4.44 32.13
C VAL A 81 8.06 -5.15 33.48
N VAL A 82 6.91 -5.31 34.13
CA VAL A 82 6.74 -6.03 35.40
C VAL A 82 6.54 -7.51 35.10
N ASP A 83 5.63 -7.83 34.19
CA ASP A 83 5.39 -9.20 33.75
C ASP A 83 4.88 -9.25 32.30
N ILE A 84 4.95 -10.43 31.69
CA ILE A 84 4.23 -10.78 30.47
C ILE A 84 3.61 -12.16 30.65
N TYR A 85 2.30 -12.27 30.43
CA TYR A 85 1.57 -13.52 30.62
C TYR A 85 0.39 -13.65 29.66
N GLN A 86 -0.06 -14.89 29.47
CA GLN A 86 -1.30 -15.22 28.78
C GLN A 86 -2.46 -15.34 29.78
N CYS A 87 -3.65 -14.87 29.43
CA CYS A 87 -4.85 -15.05 30.25
C CYS A 87 -5.39 -16.48 30.12
N GLY A 88 -5.03 -17.38 31.05
CA GLY A 88 -5.45 -18.78 30.99
C GLY A 88 -5.03 -19.45 29.68
N PHE A 89 -5.94 -20.21 29.07
CA PHE A 89 -5.80 -20.75 27.71
C PHE A 89 -6.54 -19.92 26.66
N ASP A 90 -6.73 -18.61 26.91
CA ASP A 90 -7.30 -17.68 25.93
C ASP A 90 -6.22 -17.07 25.04
N ARG A 91 -6.62 -16.49 23.91
CA ARG A 91 -5.74 -15.83 22.94
C ARG A 91 -5.55 -14.35 23.27
N VAL A 92 -5.28 -14.08 24.55
CA VAL A 92 -5.05 -12.75 25.11
C VAL A 92 -3.70 -12.74 25.84
N VAL A 93 -2.83 -11.80 25.47
CA VAL A 93 -1.52 -11.58 26.10
C VAL A 93 -1.54 -10.25 26.82
N VAL A 94 -1.06 -10.24 28.06
CA VAL A 94 -0.93 -9.04 28.87
C VAL A 94 0.55 -8.74 29.08
N LEU A 95 0.96 -7.54 28.68
CA LEU A 95 2.23 -6.95 29.06
C LEU A 95 1.97 -5.99 30.22
N GLU A 96 2.30 -6.44 31.42
CA GLU A 96 2.11 -5.67 32.65
C GLU A 96 3.28 -4.70 32.82
N LEU A 97 2.93 -3.42 32.94
CA LEU A 97 3.86 -2.33 33.15
C LEU A 97 3.68 -1.77 34.57
N GLY A 98 4.62 -0.93 35.02
CA GLY A 98 4.58 -0.40 36.38
C GLY A 98 3.33 0.41 36.76
N ARG A 99 2.56 0.93 35.79
CA ARG A 99 1.36 1.76 36.04
C ARG A 99 0.10 1.34 35.28
N GLN A 100 0.25 0.44 34.31
CA GLN A 100 -0.80 0.12 33.34
C GLN A 100 -0.53 -1.24 32.72
N LYS A 101 -1.50 -1.78 32.00
CA LYS A 101 -1.37 -3.04 31.26
C LYS A 101 -1.58 -2.76 29.77
N ILE A 102 -0.70 -3.29 28.92
CA ILE A 102 -0.98 -3.37 27.48
C ILE A 102 -1.53 -4.75 27.20
N VAL A 103 -2.76 -4.80 26.71
CA VAL A 103 -3.45 -6.07 26.39
C VAL A 103 -3.47 -6.25 24.87
N PHE A 104 -3.03 -7.42 24.42
CA PHE A 104 -3.03 -7.84 23.02
C PHE A 104 -4.03 -8.97 22.82
N GLU A 105 -5.02 -8.75 21.97
CA GLU A 105 -6.05 -9.73 21.65
C GLU A 105 -5.79 -10.36 20.27
N PHE A 106 -5.82 -11.69 20.20
CA PHE A 106 -5.56 -12.47 18.98
C PHE A 106 -6.81 -13.17 18.40
N PHE A 107 -8.00 -12.56 18.60
CA PHE A 107 -9.24 -12.96 17.95
C PHE A 107 -9.33 -12.51 16.48
N SER A 108 -10.41 -12.86 15.76
CA SER A 108 -10.56 -12.63 14.32
C SER A 108 -10.33 -11.17 13.86
N GLY A 109 -10.60 -10.20 14.72
CA GLY A 109 -10.37 -8.78 14.44
C GLY A 109 -9.06 -8.21 14.96
N GLY A 110 -8.44 -8.85 15.97
CA GLY A 110 -7.29 -8.34 16.72
C GLY A 110 -7.57 -7.04 17.48
N ASN A 111 -6.93 -6.85 18.63
CA ASN A 111 -6.97 -5.57 19.33
C ASN A 111 -5.71 -5.29 20.15
N ILE A 112 -5.50 -4.01 20.45
CA ILE A 112 -4.50 -3.54 21.42
C ILE A 112 -5.17 -2.53 22.34
N LEU A 113 -5.09 -2.77 23.64
CA LEU A 113 -5.72 -1.95 24.67
C LEU A 113 -4.65 -1.48 25.66
N ILE A 114 -4.80 -0.27 26.17
CA ILE A 114 -4.12 0.18 27.38
C ILE A 114 -5.17 0.18 28.49
N VAL A 115 -4.91 -0.57 29.55
CA VAL A 115 -5.80 -0.70 30.71
C VAL A 115 -5.12 -0.06 31.93
N GLU A 116 -5.80 0.91 32.54
CA GLU A 116 -5.40 1.64 33.75
C GLU A 116 -6.50 1.42 34.80
N ASP A 117 -6.15 0.94 36.00
CA ASP A 117 -7.10 0.66 37.10
C ASP A 117 -8.33 -0.17 36.69
N GLY A 118 -8.11 -1.19 35.85
CA GLY A 118 -9.18 -2.07 35.34
C GLY A 118 -10.02 -1.48 34.20
N LYS A 119 -9.80 -0.23 33.78
CA LYS A 119 -10.55 0.44 32.71
C LYS A 119 -9.74 0.65 31.45
N ILE A 120 -10.41 0.62 30.30
CA ILE A 120 -9.79 0.85 28.99
C ILE A 120 -9.45 2.34 28.83
N ALA A 121 -8.18 2.69 29.00
CA ALA A 121 -7.67 4.05 28.83
C ALA A 121 -7.50 4.43 27.36
N GLU A 122 -7.00 3.51 26.53
CA GLU A 122 -6.83 3.71 25.08
C GLU A 122 -7.06 2.40 24.33
N ILE A 123 -7.58 2.50 23.10
CA ILE A 123 -8.02 1.35 22.31
C ILE A 123 -7.64 1.50 20.84
N PHE A 124 -7.09 0.45 20.26
CA PHE A 124 -6.71 0.43 18.85
C PHE A 124 -7.95 0.33 17.93
N ARG A 125 -8.90 -0.54 18.29
CA ARG A 125 -10.15 -0.74 17.56
C ARG A 125 -11.33 -0.86 18.51
N VAL A 126 -12.32 0.00 18.36
CA VAL A 126 -13.57 -0.03 19.13
C VAL A 126 -14.46 -1.21 18.68
N VAL A 127 -15.01 -1.95 19.65
CA VAL A 127 -15.99 -3.03 19.42
C VAL A 127 -17.20 -2.79 20.33
N LYS A 128 -18.19 -2.06 19.80
CA LYS A 128 -19.36 -1.61 20.58
C LYS A 128 -20.21 -2.76 21.11
N ASP A 129 -20.39 -3.82 20.31
CA ASP A 129 -21.25 -4.96 20.67
C ASP A 129 -20.74 -5.77 21.87
N LEU A 130 -19.46 -5.63 22.21
CA LEU A 130 -18.81 -6.29 23.35
C LEU A 130 -18.44 -5.30 24.46
N ASP A 131 -18.95 -4.06 24.39
CA ASP A 131 -18.61 -2.95 25.28
C ASP A 131 -17.09 -2.68 25.41
N ILE A 132 -16.33 -2.99 24.35
CA ILE A 132 -14.90 -2.69 24.29
C ILE A 132 -14.73 -1.29 23.68
N VAL A 133 -14.93 -0.28 24.53
CA VAL A 133 -14.85 1.16 24.24
C VAL A 133 -13.94 1.84 25.25
N LYS A 134 -13.51 3.08 24.96
CA LYS A 134 -12.71 3.84 25.91
C LYS A 134 -13.55 4.18 27.16
N GLY A 135 -13.01 3.90 28.34
CA GLY A 135 -13.61 4.18 29.64
C GLY A 135 -14.41 3.02 30.26
N SER A 136 -14.74 1.97 29.50
CA SER A 136 -15.38 0.78 30.04
C SER A 136 -14.41 -0.09 30.84
N GLU A 137 -14.94 -0.94 31.71
CA GLU A 137 -14.17 -1.91 32.49
C GLU A 137 -13.72 -3.06 31.57
N TYR A 138 -12.44 -3.42 31.64
CA TYR A 138 -11.91 -4.54 30.87
C TYR A 138 -11.92 -5.81 31.73
N VAL A 139 -12.79 -6.76 31.36
CA VAL A 139 -12.93 -8.02 32.08
C VAL A 139 -11.92 -9.05 31.56
N PHE A 140 -10.95 -9.42 32.39
CA PHE A 140 -10.02 -10.51 32.08
C PHE A 140 -10.69 -11.86 32.28
N ASN A 141 -11.04 -12.52 31.19
CA ASN A 141 -11.55 -13.88 31.25
C ASN A 141 -10.40 -14.90 31.28
N LYS A 142 -10.27 -15.66 32.37
CA LYS A 142 -9.30 -16.75 32.47
C LYS A 142 -9.96 -18.02 31.96
N VAL A 143 -9.96 -18.20 30.65
CA VAL A 143 -10.46 -19.43 30.03
C VAL A 143 -9.59 -20.61 30.49
N ASP A 144 -10.24 -21.69 30.91
CA ASP A 144 -9.59 -22.94 31.26
C ASP A 144 -10.32 -24.12 30.63
N PHE A 145 -9.62 -25.25 30.49
CA PHE A 145 -10.19 -26.50 30.00
C PHE A 145 -10.60 -27.38 31.17
N ASP A 146 -11.83 -27.90 31.10
CA ASP A 146 -12.21 -29.02 31.95
C ASP A 146 -11.63 -30.30 31.35
N LEU A 147 -10.50 -30.75 31.91
CA LEU A 147 -9.82 -31.99 31.52
C LEU A 147 -10.29 -33.19 32.37
N SER A 148 -11.46 -33.10 33.01
CA SER A 148 -12.06 -34.22 33.72
C SER A 148 -12.51 -35.32 32.75
N ILE A 149 -12.64 -36.53 33.29
CA ILE A 149 -13.17 -37.66 32.52
C ILE A 149 -14.62 -37.44 32.11
N ASP A 150 -15.42 -36.76 32.94
CA ASP A 150 -16.80 -36.43 32.64
C ASP A 150 -16.90 -35.47 31.44
N ALA A 151 -16.03 -34.46 31.39
CA ALA A 151 -15.95 -33.57 30.23
C ALA A 151 -15.49 -34.31 28.97
N PHE A 152 -14.52 -35.23 29.10
CA PHE A 152 -14.07 -36.07 27.99
C PHE A 152 -15.20 -36.92 27.40
N ILE A 153 -16.06 -37.46 28.26
CA ILE A 153 -17.22 -38.29 27.86
C ILE A 153 -18.32 -37.42 27.23
N LYS A 154 -18.67 -36.29 27.86
CA LYS A 154 -19.84 -35.48 27.49
C LYS A 154 -19.62 -34.59 26.27
N ASN A 155 -18.43 -34.03 26.10
CA ASN A 155 -18.17 -33.03 25.07
C ASN A 155 -17.62 -33.67 23.79
N ASP A 156 -17.77 -33.02 22.64
CA ASP A 156 -17.06 -33.43 21.43
C ASP A 156 -15.54 -33.30 21.61
N LEU A 157 -14.76 -34.13 20.90
CA LEU A 157 -13.30 -34.14 21.05
C LEU A 157 -12.67 -32.77 20.72
N LYS A 158 -13.24 -32.05 19.76
CA LYS A 158 -12.79 -30.70 19.38
C LYS A 158 -13.05 -29.65 20.46
N ASP A 159 -14.07 -29.85 21.28
CA ASP A 159 -14.41 -28.94 22.37
C ASP A 159 -13.61 -29.29 23.64
N PHE A 160 -13.37 -30.58 23.87
CA PHE A 160 -12.55 -31.06 24.98
C PHE A 160 -11.05 -30.76 24.79
N LEU A 161 -10.52 -30.98 23.57
CA LEU A 161 -9.14 -30.66 23.18
C LEU A 161 -9.15 -29.76 21.94
N PRO A 162 -9.32 -28.44 22.08
CA PRO A 162 -9.32 -27.48 20.97
C PRO A 162 -7.89 -27.19 20.45
N LEU A 163 -7.17 -28.26 20.11
CA LEU A 163 -5.76 -28.27 19.72
C LEU A 163 -5.58 -28.65 18.25
N ASP A 164 -4.34 -28.62 17.77
CA ASP A 164 -3.99 -29.11 16.43
C ASP A 164 -4.22 -30.63 16.35
N ASP A 165 -4.82 -31.11 15.25
CA ASP A 165 -5.18 -32.52 15.06
C ASP A 165 -3.99 -33.46 15.24
N LEU A 166 -2.77 -33.03 14.90
CA LEU A 166 -1.56 -33.83 15.10
C LEU A 166 -1.27 -34.03 16.60
N LEU A 167 -1.43 -32.97 17.40
CA LEU A 167 -1.25 -33.03 18.84
C LEU A 167 -2.36 -33.85 19.49
N VAL A 168 -3.61 -33.68 19.07
CA VAL A 168 -4.74 -34.48 19.58
C VAL A 168 -4.51 -35.97 19.35
N LYS A 169 -4.10 -36.36 18.14
CA LYS A 169 -3.76 -37.76 17.84
C LYS A 169 -2.63 -38.28 18.73
N LYS A 170 -1.58 -37.48 18.93
CA LYS A 170 -0.47 -37.86 19.80
C LYS A 170 -0.92 -38.08 21.25
N VAL A 171 -1.70 -37.14 21.79
CA VAL A 171 -2.26 -37.22 23.14
C VAL A 171 -3.15 -38.45 23.31
N LEU A 172 -4.03 -38.74 22.36
CA LEU A 172 -4.88 -39.93 22.41
C LEU A 172 -4.09 -41.24 22.31
N ASN A 173 -3.05 -41.29 21.48
CA ASN A 173 -2.20 -42.48 21.38
C ASN A 173 -1.41 -42.72 22.68
N GLU A 174 -0.83 -41.67 23.26
CA GLU A 174 -0.12 -41.75 24.54
C GLU A 174 -1.05 -42.17 25.68
N LEU A 175 -2.24 -41.56 25.77
CA LEU A 175 -3.27 -41.97 26.73
C LEU A 175 -3.67 -43.43 26.52
N GLY A 176 -3.95 -43.83 25.28
CA GLY A 176 -4.38 -45.18 24.91
C GLY A 176 -3.36 -46.24 25.32
N THR A 177 -2.07 -45.91 25.19
CA THR A 177 -0.96 -46.76 25.65
C THR A 177 -0.98 -46.92 27.17
N ARG A 178 -1.23 -45.85 27.93
CA ARG A 178 -1.28 -45.91 29.39
C ARG A 178 -2.50 -46.67 29.91
N ILE A 179 -3.68 -46.43 29.34
CA ILE A 179 -4.92 -47.12 29.74
C ILE A 179 -5.07 -48.51 29.11
N LYS A 180 -4.18 -48.89 28.18
CA LYS A 180 -4.19 -50.16 27.44
C LYS A 180 -5.50 -50.40 26.67
N ALA A 181 -6.10 -49.34 26.15
CA ALA A 181 -7.34 -49.36 25.39
C ALA A 181 -7.42 -48.12 24.48
N ASP A 182 -8.25 -48.17 23.43
CA ASP A 182 -8.51 -46.99 22.61
C ASP A 182 -9.37 -45.97 23.41
N PRO A 183 -8.92 -44.72 23.63
CA PRO A 183 -9.67 -43.75 24.42
C PRO A 183 -11.01 -43.33 23.78
N ILE A 184 -11.13 -43.40 22.46
CA ILE A 184 -12.36 -43.08 21.74
C ILE A 184 -13.39 -44.21 21.90
N ASP A 185 -12.95 -45.47 21.86
CA ASP A 185 -13.83 -46.59 22.15
C ASP A 185 -14.25 -46.62 23.62
N MET A 186 -13.33 -46.31 24.54
CA MET A 186 -13.64 -46.11 25.97
C MET A 186 -14.71 -45.03 26.15
N LYS A 187 -14.56 -43.89 25.47
CA LYS A 187 -15.53 -42.80 25.50
C LYS A 187 -16.91 -43.25 25.00
N LYS A 188 -16.99 -43.94 23.85
CA LYS A 188 -18.25 -44.43 23.30
C LYS A 188 -18.92 -45.45 24.22
N ALA A 189 -18.14 -46.35 24.83
CA ALA A 189 -18.65 -47.32 25.79
C ALA A 189 -19.29 -46.62 26.99
N ALA A 190 -18.62 -45.62 27.55
CA ALA A 190 -19.12 -44.82 28.67
C ALA A 190 -20.38 -44.02 28.33
N GLN A 191 -20.46 -43.45 27.12
CA GLN A 191 -21.68 -42.78 26.63
C GLN A 191 -22.87 -43.75 26.50
N ASN A 192 -22.61 -45.04 26.26
CA ASN A 192 -23.61 -46.10 26.22
C ASN A 192 -23.89 -46.74 27.60
N GLY A 193 -23.45 -46.11 28.69
CA GLY A 193 -23.75 -46.53 30.06
C GLY A 193 -22.80 -47.59 30.64
N ILE A 194 -21.70 -47.92 29.96
CA ILE A 194 -20.69 -48.85 30.50
C ILE A 194 -19.77 -48.10 31.47
N PRO A 195 -19.70 -48.47 32.76
CA PRO A 195 -18.85 -47.76 33.72
C PRO A 195 -17.36 -47.89 33.39
N ILE A 196 -16.63 -46.78 33.47
CA ILE A 196 -15.16 -46.79 33.38
C ILE A 196 -14.59 -47.28 34.72
N LYS A 197 -13.66 -48.24 34.66
CA LYS A 197 -12.99 -48.80 35.84
C LYS A 197 -12.16 -47.73 36.58
N GLU A 198 -12.05 -47.86 37.89
CA GLU A 198 -11.45 -46.82 38.76
C GLU A 198 -9.92 -46.66 38.54
N ASP A 199 -9.24 -47.75 38.21
CA ASP A 199 -7.83 -47.73 37.79
C ASP A 199 -7.63 -46.90 36.51
N VAL A 200 -8.51 -47.08 35.51
CA VAL A 200 -8.49 -46.30 34.27
C VAL A 200 -8.78 -44.83 34.52
N LYS A 201 -9.75 -44.50 35.39
CA LYS A 201 -10.01 -43.10 35.77
C LYS A 201 -8.79 -42.44 36.40
N SER A 202 -8.11 -43.15 37.30
CA SER A 202 -6.92 -42.65 37.98
C SER A 202 -5.79 -42.36 36.98
N ILE A 203 -5.52 -43.29 36.06
CA ILE A 203 -4.52 -43.11 34.98
C ILE A 203 -4.87 -41.93 34.08
N PHE A 204 -6.16 -41.78 33.73
CA PHE A 204 -6.63 -40.66 32.91
C PHE A 204 -6.38 -39.31 33.58
N LEU A 205 -6.74 -39.19 34.86
CA LEU A 205 -6.57 -37.95 35.62
C LEU A 205 -5.08 -37.58 35.79
N GLU A 206 -4.23 -38.57 36.10
CA GLU A 206 -2.79 -38.38 36.19
C GLU A 206 -2.21 -37.90 34.85
N PHE A 207 -2.54 -38.59 33.76
CA PHE A 207 -2.10 -38.21 32.42
C PHE A 207 -2.56 -36.80 32.02
N MET A 208 -3.82 -36.45 32.27
CA MET A 208 -4.34 -35.11 31.93
C MET A 208 -3.69 -34.01 32.77
N SER A 209 -3.33 -34.30 34.02
CA SER A 209 -2.57 -33.40 34.88
C SER A 209 -1.14 -33.18 34.33
N GLU A 210 -0.44 -34.24 33.93
CA GLU A 210 0.87 -34.15 33.28
C GLU A 210 0.80 -33.38 31.94
N PHE A 211 -0.23 -33.66 31.14
CA PHE A 211 -0.45 -33.01 29.86
C PHE A 211 -0.72 -31.51 30.04
N ARG A 212 -1.55 -31.13 31.03
CA ARG A 212 -1.77 -29.72 31.40
C ARG A 212 -0.46 -29.02 31.73
N LYS A 213 0.36 -29.62 32.61
CA LYS A 213 1.65 -29.05 32.99
C LYS A 213 2.57 -28.88 31.78
N THR A 214 2.59 -29.87 30.88
CA THR A 214 3.34 -29.81 29.62
C THR A 214 2.88 -28.66 28.74
N MET A 215 1.57 -28.41 28.63
CA MET A 215 1.03 -27.27 27.88
C MET A 215 1.38 -25.94 28.55
N GLU A 216 1.35 -25.85 29.88
CA GLU A 216 1.67 -24.64 30.63
C GLU A 216 3.15 -24.27 30.52
N ASP A 217 4.05 -25.26 30.54
CA ASP A 217 5.50 -25.10 30.50
C ASP A 217 6.10 -25.12 29.08
N ILE A 218 5.27 -25.23 28.04
CA ILE A 218 5.72 -25.38 26.64
C ILE A 218 6.62 -24.20 26.22
N GLN A 219 7.85 -24.50 25.79
CA GLN A 219 8.87 -23.55 25.29
C GLN A 219 10.09 -24.32 24.77
N GLY A 220 11.05 -23.62 24.14
CA GLY A 220 12.35 -24.21 23.79
C GLY A 220 12.30 -25.17 22.61
N TYR A 221 11.26 -25.07 21.80
CA TYR A 221 11.10 -25.81 20.55
C TYR A 221 10.10 -25.09 19.64
N GLY A 222 10.38 -25.09 18.34
CA GLY A 222 9.41 -24.73 17.31
C GLY A 222 9.56 -25.60 16.08
N GLY A 223 8.43 -25.98 15.47
CA GLY A 223 8.38 -26.79 14.26
C GLY A 223 7.63 -26.07 13.13
N VAL A 224 8.10 -26.21 11.90
CA VAL A 224 7.43 -25.69 10.71
C VAL A 224 7.13 -26.82 9.74
N ILE A 225 5.84 -27.08 9.49
CA ILE A 225 5.39 -28.07 8.50
C ILE A 225 5.41 -27.42 7.13
N MET A 226 5.97 -28.13 6.16
CA MET A 226 6.09 -27.69 4.78
C MET A 226 5.11 -28.46 3.89
N GLU A 227 4.28 -27.75 3.11
CA GLU A 227 3.44 -28.35 2.06
C GLU A 227 3.82 -27.75 0.72
N LYS A 228 4.12 -28.61 -0.27
CA LYS A 228 4.51 -28.18 -1.63
C LYS A 228 5.64 -27.12 -1.62
N GLY A 229 6.62 -27.30 -0.73
CA GLY A 229 7.76 -26.39 -0.56
C GLY A 229 7.46 -25.06 0.14
N LYS A 230 6.23 -24.85 0.64
CA LYS A 230 5.82 -23.62 1.35
C LYS A 230 5.53 -23.91 2.83
N PRO A 231 5.89 -23.00 3.76
CA PRO A 231 5.52 -23.11 5.17
C PRO A 231 3.99 -23.11 5.35
N SER A 232 3.42 -24.25 5.72
CA SER A 232 1.97 -24.44 5.83
C SER A 232 1.46 -24.28 7.27
N ASN A 233 2.18 -24.85 8.24
CA ASN A 233 1.82 -24.82 9.66
C ASN A 233 3.04 -24.46 10.53
N LEU A 234 2.79 -23.85 11.68
CA LEU A 234 3.77 -23.53 12.72
C LEU A 234 3.27 -24.18 14.00
N ILE A 235 4.11 -24.97 14.68
CA ILE A 235 3.71 -25.77 15.84
C ILE A 235 4.74 -25.65 16.98
N PRO A 236 4.30 -25.61 18.26
CA PRO A 236 5.21 -25.57 19.42
C PRO A 236 5.56 -26.96 19.95
N PHE A 237 5.27 -28.03 19.21
CA PHE A 237 5.49 -29.43 19.61
C PHE A 237 6.10 -30.24 18.46
N LYS A 238 6.86 -31.28 18.79
CA LYS A 238 7.48 -32.16 17.78
C LYS A 238 6.43 -32.92 16.99
N ALA A 239 6.56 -32.91 15.67
CA ALA A 239 5.75 -33.70 14.75
C ALA A 239 6.58 -34.20 13.57
N ASP A 240 6.23 -35.37 13.04
CA ASP A 240 6.93 -35.99 11.93
C ASP A 240 6.86 -35.12 10.66
N GLY A 241 8.00 -34.97 9.99
CA GLY A 241 8.11 -34.14 8.78
C GLY A 241 8.09 -32.63 9.02
N ALA A 242 8.07 -32.18 10.27
CA ALA A 242 8.30 -30.78 10.60
C ALA A 242 9.79 -30.42 10.49
N LYS A 243 10.08 -29.19 10.08
CA LYS A 243 11.40 -28.59 10.20
C LYS A 243 11.57 -28.03 11.61
N ASP A 244 12.54 -28.56 12.34
CA ASP A 244 12.78 -28.23 13.76
C ASP A 244 13.63 -26.96 13.95
N PHE A 245 13.34 -26.25 15.05
CA PHE A 245 14.04 -25.07 15.55
C PHE A 245 14.19 -25.16 17.07
N ASN A 246 15.26 -24.55 17.59
CA ASN A 246 15.60 -24.58 19.02
C ASN A 246 14.69 -23.68 19.89
N THR A 247 13.94 -22.77 19.27
CA THR A 247 12.95 -21.93 19.94
C THR A 247 11.71 -21.78 19.07
N PHE A 248 10.56 -21.56 19.69
CA PHE A 248 9.35 -21.22 18.97
C PHE A 248 9.49 -19.88 18.24
N ASN A 249 10.22 -18.94 18.84
CA ASN A 249 10.53 -17.66 18.21
C ASN A 249 11.24 -17.80 16.86
N ASP A 250 12.27 -18.65 16.76
CA ASP A 250 13.02 -18.86 15.51
C ASP A 250 12.15 -19.53 14.43
N ALA A 251 11.33 -20.50 14.84
CA ALA A 251 10.35 -21.12 13.94
C ALA A 251 9.33 -20.10 13.42
N ALA A 252 8.84 -19.21 14.29
CA ALA A 252 7.93 -18.15 13.92
C ALA A 252 8.56 -17.17 12.91
N GLU A 253 9.79 -16.71 13.18
CA GLU A 253 10.53 -15.82 12.29
C GLU A 253 10.71 -16.48 10.90
N TYR A 254 11.14 -17.74 10.84
CA TYR A 254 11.26 -18.50 9.60
C TYR A 254 9.91 -18.64 8.86
N PHE A 255 8.86 -19.02 9.58
CA PHE A 255 7.52 -19.23 9.02
C PHE A 255 6.97 -17.98 8.36
N PHE A 256 7.05 -16.82 9.03
CA PHE A 256 6.49 -15.58 8.50
C PHE A 256 7.41 -14.88 7.49
N GLN A 257 8.74 -15.00 7.60
CA GLN A 257 9.65 -14.55 6.54
C GLN A 257 9.48 -15.38 5.26
N GLY A 258 9.33 -16.70 5.38
CA GLY A 258 8.99 -17.58 4.26
C GLY A 258 7.70 -17.13 3.57
N ARG A 259 6.68 -16.72 4.34
CA ARG A 259 5.46 -16.12 3.79
C ARG A 259 5.66 -14.78 3.10
N LYS A 260 6.59 -13.92 3.53
CA LYS A 260 6.91 -12.69 2.77
C LYS A 260 7.55 -13.05 1.42
N LYS A 261 8.44 -14.05 1.37
CA LYS A 261 9.13 -14.50 0.16
C LYS A 261 8.20 -15.22 -0.82
N PHE A 262 7.35 -16.14 -0.35
CA PHE A 262 6.40 -16.90 -1.17
C PHE A 262 5.04 -16.19 -1.35
N GLY A 263 4.72 -15.20 -0.53
CA GLY A 263 3.45 -14.46 -0.53
C GLY A 263 3.40 -13.26 -1.48
N LYS A 264 4.51 -12.88 -2.14
CA LYS A 264 4.48 -11.93 -3.25
C LYS A 264 3.72 -12.48 -4.48
N ASN A 265 3.55 -13.80 -4.59
CA ASN A 265 2.90 -14.43 -5.75
C ASN A 265 1.46 -14.94 -5.52
N ASP A 266 0.96 -15.05 -4.28
CA ASP A 266 -0.30 -15.80 -4.02
C ASP A 266 -1.34 -15.09 -3.14
N ARG A 267 -1.14 -13.84 -2.74
CA ARG A 267 -2.26 -13.05 -2.18
C ARG A 267 -3.04 -12.45 -3.34
N GLU A 268 -4.14 -13.12 -3.71
CA GLU A 268 -5.21 -12.53 -4.51
C GLU A 268 -5.55 -11.16 -3.91
N THR A 269 -5.11 -10.10 -4.58
CA THR A 269 -5.32 -8.75 -4.10
C THR A 269 -6.82 -8.45 -4.13
N LYS A 270 -7.27 -7.44 -3.37
CA LYS A 270 -8.65 -6.94 -3.50
C LYS A 270 -8.98 -6.60 -4.97
N VAL A 271 -7.96 -6.26 -5.74
CA VAL A 271 -8.01 -5.99 -7.18
C VAL A 271 -8.18 -7.28 -7.97
N ASP A 272 -7.45 -8.36 -7.67
CA ASP A 272 -7.63 -9.65 -8.34
C ASP A 272 -9.03 -10.24 -8.08
N LYS A 273 -9.60 -10.03 -6.89
CA LYS A 273 -10.98 -10.43 -6.57
C LYS A 273 -12.00 -9.62 -7.37
N VAL A 274 -11.79 -8.31 -7.50
CA VAL A 274 -12.64 -7.44 -8.33
C VAL A 274 -12.49 -7.81 -9.81
N ARG A 275 -11.26 -8.11 -10.27
CA ARG A 275 -10.97 -8.57 -11.63
C ARG A 275 -11.70 -9.88 -11.94
N LYS A 276 -11.51 -10.92 -11.13
CA LYS A 276 -12.18 -12.21 -11.32
C LYS A 276 -13.71 -12.07 -11.31
N ARG A 277 -14.25 -11.23 -10.42
CA ARG A 277 -15.70 -10.97 -10.38
C ARG A 277 -16.20 -10.31 -11.68
N GLN A 278 -15.46 -9.34 -12.21
CA GLN A 278 -15.83 -8.69 -13.47
C GLN A 278 -15.59 -9.58 -14.70
N GLU A 279 -14.54 -10.42 -14.70
CA GLU A 279 -14.29 -11.42 -15.74
C GLU A 279 -15.41 -12.46 -15.80
N ASN A 280 -15.85 -12.98 -14.65
CA ASN A 280 -16.97 -13.92 -14.59
C ASN A 280 -18.28 -13.26 -15.04
N TYR A 281 -18.53 -12.01 -14.62
CA TYR A 281 -19.71 -11.25 -15.06
C TYR A 281 -19.71 -10.99 -16.57
N MET A 282 -18.54 -10.71 -17.18
CA MET A 282 -18.41 -10.56 -18.63
C MET A 282 -18.67 -11.89 -19.38
N LYS A 283 -18.19 -13.02 -18.83
CA LYS A 283 -18.48 -14.36 -19.41
C LYS A 283 -19.97 -14.70 -19.38
N GLU A 284 -20.66 -14.40 -18.28
CA GLU A 284 -22.11 -14.59 -18.17
C GLU A 284 -22.87 -13.75 -19.21
N MET A 285 -22.44 -12.50 -19.43
CA MET A 285 -23.02 -11.63 -20.46
C MET A 285 -22.76 -12.12 -21.89
N GLU A 286 -21.57 -12.68 -22.14
CA GLU A 286 -21.18 -13.23 -23.44
C GLU A 286 -22.05 -14.44 -23.78
N GLN A 287 -22.20 -15.38 -22.84
CA GLN A 287 -23.11 -16.54 -22.98
C GLN A 287 -24.56 -16.12 -23.21
N GLN A 288 -25.02 -15.09 -22.50
CA GLN A 288 -26.36 -14.54 -22.70
C GLN A 288 -26.53 -13.89 -24.08
N GLY A 289 -25.49 -13.19 -24.57
CA GLY A 289 -25.44 -12.59 -25.90
C GLY A 289 -25.51 -13.63 -27.02
N GLU A 290 -24.78 -14.74 -26.87
CA GLU A 290 -24.84 -15.90 -27.78
C GLU A 290 -26.22 -16.55 -27.76
N CYS A 291 -26.83 -16.72 -26.57
CA CYS A 291 -28.18 -17.24 -26.45
C CYS A 291 -29.19 -16.38 -27.23
N TYR A 292 -29.10 -15.05 -27.15
CA TYR A 292 -29.97 -14.16 -27.94
C TYR A 292 -29.71 -14.26 -29.44
N ARG A 293 -28.46 -14.42 -29.88
CA ARG A 293 -28.12 -14.61 -31.30
C ARG A 293 -28.69 -15.94 -31.81
N LYS A 294 -28.49 -17.04 -31.08
CA LYS A 294 -29.06 -18.35 -31.39
C LYS A 294 -30.59 -18.31 -31.49
N LYS A 295 -31.25 -17.57 -30.58
CA LYS A 295 -32.71 -17.38 -30.63
C LYS A 295 -33.17 -16.63 -31.88
N ALA A 296 -32.45 -15.58 -32.28
CA ALA A 296 -32.73 -14.85 -33.52
C ALA A 296 -32.58 -15.77 -34.76
N GLU A 297 -31.49 -16.53 -34.83
CA GLU A 297 -31.22 -17.47 -35.92
C GLU A 297 -32.29 -18.58 -36.02
N LEU A 298 -32.74 -19.11 -34.88
CA LEU A 298 -33.82 -20.10 -34.84
C LEU A 298 -35.15 -19.53 -35.34
N LEU A 299 -35.46 -18.27 -35.02
CA LEU A 299 -36.65 -17.59 -35.54
C LEU A 299 -36.57 -17.36 -37.06
N GLU A 300 -35.39 -16.98 -37.57
CA GLU A 300 -35.16 -16.79 -39.01
C GLU A 300 -35.25 -18.12 -39.78
N LYS A 301 -34.63 -19.19 -39.26
CA LYS A 301 -34.66 -20.53 -39.86
C LYS A 301 -36.06 -21.14 -39.91
N ASN A 302 -36.92 -20.80 -38.94
CA ASN A 302 -38.28 -21.31 -38.82
C ASN A 302 -39.35 -20.27 -39.18
N ALA A 303 -39.02 -19.32 -40.06
CA ALA A 303 -39.86 -18.15 -40.37
C ALA A 303 -41.31 -18.50 -40.73
N ASP A 304 -41.53 -19.55 -41.54
CA ASP A 304 -42.88 -19.95 -41.98
C ASP A 304 -43.77 -20.38 -40.81
N LEU A 305 -43.22 -21.19 -39.90
CA LEU A 305 -43.92 -21.64 -38.70
C LEU A 305 -44.24 -20.47 -37.77
N VAL A 306 -43.27 -19.58 -37.55
CA VAL A 306 -43.46 -18.41 -36.68
C VAL A 306 -44.49 -17.44 -37.26
N ASN A 307 -44.45 -17.18 -38.57
CA ASN A 307 -45.44 -16.33 -39.23
C ASN A 307 -46.86 -16.90 -39.12
N ARG A 308 -47.04 -18.22 -39.29
CA ARG A 308 -48.34 -18.88 -39.07
C ARG A 308 -48.83 -18.71 -37.63
N ILE A 309 -47.94 -18.81 -36.65
CA ILE A 309 -48.26 -18.56 -35.24
C ILE A 309 -48.72 -17.12 -35.04
N LEU A 310 -47.97 -16.13 -35.55
CA LEU A 310 -48.31 -14.71 -35.44
C LEU A 310 -49.66 -14.38 -36.11
N GLU A 311 -49.96 -14.99 -37.25
CA GLU A 311 -51.24 -14.84 -37.95
C GLU A 311 -52.42 -15.36 -37.12
N ILE A 312 -52.28 -16.51 -36.45
CA ILE A 312 -53.31 -17.03 -35.55
C ILE A 312 -53.59 -16.02 -34.43
N PHE A 313 -52.55 -15.49 -33.77
CA PHE A 313 -52.74 -14.47 -32.73
C PHE A 313 -53.39 -13.20 -33.26
N LYS A 314 -53.09 -12.81 -34.50
CA LYS A 314 -53.75 -11.68 -35.18
C LYS A 314 -55.26 -11.93 -35.36
N VAL A 315 -55.66 -13.14 -35.75
CA VAL A 315 -57.07 -13.54 -35.89
C VAL A 315 -57.78 -13.61 -34.53
N VAL A 316 -57.16 -14.24 -33.54
CA VAL A 316 -57.65 -14.35 -32.15
C VAL A 316 -57.92 -12.96 -31.56
N ARG A 317 -56.99 -12.03 -31.77
CA ARG A 317 -57.13 -10.63 -31.34
C ARG A 317 -58.24 -9.90 -32.10
N LYS A 318 -58.29 -10.04 -33.44
CA LYS A 318 -59.32 -9.40 -34.27
C LYS A 318 -60.74 -9.82 -33.85
N ASN A 319 -60.91 -11.08 -33.46
CA ASN A 319 -62.18 -11.66 -33.05
C ASN A 319 -62.45 -11.56 -31.53
N LYS A 320 -61.57 -10.91 -30.76
CA LYS A 320 -61.70 -10.74 -29.30
C LYS A 320 -61.94 -12.07 -28.55
N VAL A 321 -61.30 -13.14 -28.99
CA VAL A 321 -61.44 -14.47 -28.39
C VAL A 321 -60.93 -14.44 -26.94
N LYS A 322 -61.67 -15.05 -26.01
CA LYS A 322 -61.24 -15.15 -24.61
C LYS A 322 -60.07 -16.12 -24.46
N TRP A 323 -59.18 -15.85 -23.51
CA TRP A 323 -58.02 -16.69 -23.21
C TRP A 323 -58.40 -18.17 -23.04
N THR A 324 -59.43 -18.43 -22.23
CA THR A 324 -59.90 -19.80 -21.92
C THR A 324 -60.35 -20.55 -23.16
N ASP A 325 -60.86 -19.83 -24.15
CA ASP A 325 -61.40 -20.42 -25.37
C ASP A 325 -60.27 -20.68 -26.38
N PHE A 326 -59.28 -19.78 -26.43
CA PHE A 326 -58.05 -20.00 -27.20
C PHE A 326 -57.26 -21.21 -26.69
N GLU A 327 -57.11 -21.37 -25.38
CA GLU A 327 -56.37 -22.49 -24.79
C GLU A 327 -57.06 -23.84 -25.06
N LYS A 328 -58.40 -23.89 -24.92
CA LYS A 328 -59.21 -25.07 -25.27
C LYS A 328 -59.07 -25.42 -26.76
N PHE A 329 -59.09 -24.42 -27.63
CA PHE A 329 -58.91 -24.61 -29.07
C PHE A 329 -57.51 -25.15 -29.39
N ARG A 330 -56.46 -24.59 -28.77
CA ARG A 330 -55.08 -25.06 -28.91
C ARG A 330 -54.93 -26.51 -28.47
N GLU A 331 -55.51 -26.90 -27.34
CA GLU A 331 -55.46 -28.28 -26.85
C GLU A 331 -56.15 -29.28 -27.79
N GLN A 332 -57.30 -28.89 -28.36
CA GLN A 332 -58.01 -29.72 -29.34
C GLN A 332 -57.19 -29.91 -30.62
N GLU A 333 -56.57 -28.84 -31.13
CA GLU A 333 -55.72 -28.89 -32.32
C GLU A 333 -54.39 -29.61 -32.07
N ASN A 334 -53.86 -29.54 -30.85
CA ASN A 334 -52.69 -30.31 -30.43
C ASN A 334 -52.97 -31.82 -30.45
N LYS A 335 -54.15 -32.25 -29.97
CA LYS A 335 -54.60 -33.67 -30.05
C LYS A 335 -54.72 -34.18 -31.48
N LYS A 336 -55.01 -33.30 -32.44
CA LYS A 336 -55.04 -33.62 -33.88
C LYS A 336 -53.66 -33.60 -34.54
N GLY A 337 -52.61 -33.29 -33.79
CA GLY A 337 -51.23 -33.34 -34.26
C GLY A 337 -50.72 -32.06 -34.93
N SER A 338 -51.43 -30.94 -34.84
CA SER A 338 -51.07 -29.66 -35.45
C SER A 338 -49.66 -29.20 -35.05
N GLU A 339 -48.79 -28.99 -36.03
CA GLU A 339 -47.42 -28.49 -35.87
C GLU A 339 -47.38 -27.15 -35.11
N VAL A 340 -48.32 -26.26 -35.41
CA VAL A 340 -48.43 -24.92 -34.79
C VAL A 340 -48.84 -25.02 -33.32
N SER A 341 -49.80 -25.90 -33.01
CA SER A 341 -50.28 -26.06 -31.63
C SER A 341 -49.26 -26.78 -30.74
N LYS A 342 -48.41 -27.64 -31.31
CA LYS A 342 -47.27 -28.28 -30.65
C LYS A 342 -46.14 -27.30 -30.37
N ALA A 343 -45.92 -26.34 -31.28
CA ALA A 343 -44.87 -25.34 -31.14
C ALA A 343 -45.16 -24.32 -30.03
N ILE A 344 -46.43 -24.03 -29.73
CA ILE A 344 -46.81 -23.07 -28.67
C ILE A 344 -46.78 -23.76 -27.30
N VAL A 345 -45.86 -23.32 -26.43
CA VAL A 345 -45.67 -23.86 -25.07
C VAL A 345 -46.59 -23.18 -24.08
N LYS A 346 -46.57 -21.83 -24.07
CA LYS A 346 -47.38 -21.01 -23.18
C LYS A 346 -47.59 -19.62 -23.76
N THR A 347 -48.61 -18.92 -23.28
CA THR A 347 -49.01 -17.60 -23.78
C THR A 347 -49.27 -16.65 -22.62
N ASP A 348 -49.08 -15.36 -22.87
CA ASP A 348 -49.45 -14.24 -22.01
C ASP A 348 -50.03 -13.10 -22.85
N PHE A 349 -51.36 -12.97 -22.81
CA PHE A 349 -52.07 -11.90 -23.50
C PHE A 349 -51.87 -10.51 -22.88
N VAL A 350 -51.51 -10.43 -21.59
CA VAL A 350 -51.25 -9.17 -20.89
C VAL A 350 -49.90 -8.61 -21.32
N SER A 351 -48.86 -9.45 -21.33
CA SER A 351 -47.52 -9.05 -21.81
C SER A 351 -47.35 -9.18 -23.33
N HIS A 352 -48.41 -9.59 -24.04
CA HIS A 352 -48.41 -9.86 -25.48
C HIS A 352 -47.34 -10.87 -25.94
N THR A 353 -46.98 -11.81 -25.07
CA THR A 353 -45.88 -12.76 -25.32
C THR A 353 -46.40 -14.18 -25.53
N CYS A 354 -45.85 -14.87 -26.52
CA CYS A 354 -46.04 -16.31 -26.73
C CYS A 354 -44.68 -17.00 -26.65
N TRP A 355 -44.56 -18.09 -25.90
CA TRP A 355 -43.36 -18.91 -25.88
C TRP A 355 -43.53 -20.06 -26.84
N ILE A 356 -42.64 -20.14 -27.82
CA ILE A 356 -42.61 -21.20 -28.81
C ILE A 356 -41.40 -22.10 -28.59
N THR A 357 -41.53 -23.40 -28.82
CA THR A 357 -40.43 -24.35 -28.82
C THR A 357 -39.93 -24.55 -30.24
N LEU A 358 -38.67 -24.20 -30.49
CA LEU A 358 -37.97 -24.41 -31.76
C LEU A 358 -36.69 -25.20 -31.49
N GLU A 359 -36.55 -26.38 -32.10
CA GLU A 359 -35.38 -27.27 -31.93
C GLU A 359 -35.04 -27.56 -30.45
N GLY A 360 -36.07 -27.64 -29.59
CA GLY A 360 -35.93 -27.91 -28.15
C GLY A 360 -35.63 -26.68 -27.27
N GLU A 361 -35.54 -25.49 -27.87
CA GLU A 361 -35.33 -24.21 -27.15
C GLU A 361 -36.64 -23.42 -27.04
N GLU A 362 -36.95 -22.92 -25.84
CA GLU A 362 -38.09 -22.03 -25.61
C GLU A 362 -37.74 -20.57 -25.94
N ILE A 363 -38.44 -20.01 -26.91
CA ILE A 363 -38.23 -18.66 -27.42
C ILE A 363 -39.49 -17.82 -27.20
N PRO A 364 -39.43 -16.73 -26.43
CA PRO A 364 -40.52 -15.78 -26.34
C PRO A 364 -40.59 -14.93 -27.60
N ILE A 365 -41.77 -14.81 -28.18
CA ILE A 365 -42.10 -13.90 -29.29
C ILE A 365 -43.24 -12.97 -28.85
N ASP A 366 -43.12 -11.68 -29.17
CA ASP A 366 -44.22 -10.73 -29.07
C ASP A 366 -45.11 -10.89 -30.30
N PHE A 367 -46.38 -11.25 -30.07
CA PHE A 367 -47.31 -11.53 -31.16
C PHE A 367 -48.00 -10.27 -31.73
N ASN A 368 -47.70 -9.07 -31.22
CA ASN A 368 -48.15 -7.80 -31.78
C ASN A 368 -47.21 -7.23 -32.83
N ILE A 369 -45.98 -7.75 -32.92
CA ILE A 369 -44.98 -7.28 -33.86
C ILE A 369 -44.67 -8.36 -34.90
N SER A 370 -44.08 -7.96 -36.02
CA SER A 370 -43.70 -8.89 -37.08
C SER A 370 -42.56 -9.82 -36.63
N LEU A 371 -42.38 -10.94 -37.33
CA LEU A 371 -41.20 -11.80 -37.18
C LEU A 371 -39.90 -11.00 -37.27
N PHE A 372 -39.79 -10.10 -38.26
CA PHE A 372 -38.64 -9.23 -38.44
C PHE A 372 -38.35 -8.39 -37.19
N ASN A 373 -39.37 -7.83 -36.55
CA ASN A 373 -39.20 -7.02 -35.35
C ASN A 373 -38.83 -7.88 -34.12
N ASN A 374 -39.39 -9.08 -33.98
CA ASN A 374 -39.00 -10.04 -32.94
C ASN A 374 -37.51 -10.43 -33.07
N VAL A 375 -37.08 -10.78 -34.29
CA VAL A 375 -35.70 -11.10 -34.62
C VAL A 375 -34.79 -9.90 -34.34
N SER A 376 -35.18 -8.70 -34.77
CA SER A 376 -34.45 -7.45 -34.53
C SER A 376 -34.28 -7.19 -33.03
N GLU A 377 -35.29 -7.47 -32.20
CA GLU A 377 -35.21 -7.26 -30.75
C GLU A 377 -34.15 -8.16 -30.09
N PHE A 378 -34.05 -9.43 -30.52
CA PHE A 378 -33.00 -10.34 -30.04
C PHE A 378 -31.60 -9.91 -30.48
N TYR A 379 -31.43 -9.49 -31.74
CA TYR A 379 -30.16 -8.92 -32.21
C TYR A 379 -29.79 -7.63 -31.48
N GLN A 380 -30.75 -6.76 -31.20
CA GLN A 380 -30.53 -5.53 -30.41
C GLN A 380 -30.15 -5.84 -28.96
N LYS A 381 -30.79 -6.84 -28.33
CA LYS A 381 -30.42 -7.31 -26.98
C LYS A 381 -28.99 -7.84 -26.95
N SER A 382 -28.60 -8.65 -27.94
CA SER A 382 -27.23 -9.15 -28.10
C SER A 382 -26.22 -8.00 -28.27
N LYS A 383 -26.47 -7.06 -29.20
CA LYS A 383 -25.61 -5.89 -29.45
C LYS A 383 -25.46 -4.98 -28.22
N LYS A 384 -26.52 -4.78 -27.43
CA LYS A 384 -26.47 -4.01 -26.17
C LYS A 384 -25.56 -4.69 -25.13
N LEU A 385 -25.57 -6.02 -25.05
CA LEU A 385 -24.66 -6.77 -24.19
C LEU A 385 -23.21 -6.66 -24.67
N GLU A 386 -22.95 -6.80 -25.97
CA GLU A 386 -21.61 -6.60 -26.56
C GLU A 386 -21.03 -5.21 -26.24
N GLU A 387 -21.85 -4.15 -26.38
CA GLU A 387 -21.42 -2.80 -26.06
C GLU A 387 -21.12 -2.62 -24.56
N LYS A 388 -21.92 -3.27 -23.68
CA LYS A 388 -21.71 -3.25 -22.22
C LYS A 388 -20.43 -4.00 -21.83
N ILE A 389 -20.15 -5.14 -22.47
CA ILE A 389 -18.90 -5.90 -22.29
C ILE A 389 -17.71 -5.03 -22.70
N ARG A 390 -17.78 -4.36 -23.86
CA ARG A 390 -16.72 -3.45 -24.33
C ARG A 390 -16.43 -2.34 -23.33
N LYS A 391 -17.47 -1.60 -22.90
CA LYS A 391 -17.32 -0.52 -21.91
C LYS A 391 -16.75 -1.02 -20.57
N THR A 392 -17.17 -2.20 -20.13
CA THR A 392 -16.67 -2.83 -18.88
C THR A 392 -15.19 -3.20 -19.02
N ARG A 393 -14.79 -3.82 -20.14
CA ARG A 393 -13.40 -4.15 -20.47
C ARG A 393 -12.51 -2.91 -20.52
N ASP A 394 -12.97 -1.84 -21.16
CA ASP A 394 -12.20 -0.58 -21.25
C ASP A 394 -11.97 0.04 -19.86
N SER A 395 -13.03 0.10 -19.03
CA SER A 395 -12.94 0.60 -17.66
C SER A 395 -12.01 -0.25 -16.78
N LEU A 396 -12.03 -1.57 -16.95
CA LEU A 396 -11.14 -2.50 -16.25
C LEU A 396 -9.68 -2.27 -16.70
N GLY A 397 -9.45 -2.04 -17.99
CA GLY A 397 -8.12 -1.73 -18.54
C GLY A 397 -7.53 -0.44 -17.97
N GLU A 398 -8.34 0.61 -17.79
CA GLU A 398 -7.90 1.85 -17.14
C GLU A 398 -7.57 1.67 -15.66
N VAL A 399 -8.39 0.90 -14.94
CA VAL A 399 -8.18 0.57 -13.52
C VAL A 399 -6.90 -0.25 -13.34
N LEU A 400 -6.66 -1.25 -14.20
CA LEU A 400 -5.45 -2.07 -14.18
C LEU A 400 -4.19 -1.25 -14.51
N LYS A 401 -4.26 -0.28 -15.44
CA LYS A 401 -3.14 0.65 -15.70
C LYS A 401 -2.80 1.53 -14.50
N LYS A 402 -3.78 1.88 -13.66
CA LYS A 402 -3.58 2.63 -12.42
C LYS A 402 -3.03 1.77 -11.27
N ILE A 403 -3.22 0.46 -11.33
CA ILE A 403 -2.87 -0.51 -10.26
C ILE A 403 -1.60 -1.30 -10.57
N ALA A 404 -1.17 -1.37 -11.84
CA ALA A 404 0.09 -1.99 -12.23
C ALA A 404 1.21 -1.52 -11.28
N PRO A 405 2.02 -2.45 -10.73
CA PRO A 405 2.94 -2.13 -9.66
C PRO A 405 3.85 -1.00 -10.12
N LYS A 406 3.78 0.13 -9.40
CA LYS A 406 4.91 1.05 -9.36
C LYS A 406 6.07 0.20 -8.88
N VAL A 407 7.03 -0.08 -9.77
CA VAL A 407 8.32 -0.67 -9.41
C VAL A 407 8.77 0.05 -8.14
N GLU A 408 8.88 -0.69 -7.02
CA GLU A 408 9.35 -0.17 -5.75
C GLU A 408 10.74 0.42 -6.01
N THR A 409 10.79 1.72 -6.26
CA THR A 409 12.04 2.46 -6.24
C THR A 409 12.49 2.44 -4.81
N LYS A 410 13.60 1.75 -4.52
CA LYS A 410 14.40 2.04 -3.33
C LYS A 410 14.47 3.57 -3.23
N LYS A 411 13.89 4.15 -2.18
CA LYS A 411 14.07 5.58 -1.89
C LYS A 411 15.55 5.77 -1.59
N ILE A 412 16.32 6.21 -2.58
CA ILE A 412 17.69 6.64 -2.39
C ILE A 412 17.59 7.89 -1.52
N THR A 413 17.86 7.75 -0.23
CA THR A 413 17.73 8.83 0.74
C THR A 413 19.06 9.57 0.77
N ARG A 414 19.12 10.74 0.13
CA ARG A 414 20.33 11.58 0.09
C ARG A 414 20.33 12.64 1.20
N THR A 415 21.52 12.98 1.70
CA THR A 415 21.71 14.13 2.59
C THR A 415 21.51 15.42 1.82
N LEU A 416 20.76 16.37 2.39
CA LEU A 416 20.56 17.69 1.80
C LEU A 416 21.78 18.57 2.05
N TYR A 417 22.31 19.19 1.01
CA TYR A 417 23.38 20.16 1.14
C TYR A 417 22.83 21.50 1.64
N TRP A 418 23.65 22.23 2.40
CA TRP A 418 23.23 23.46 3.07
C TRP A 418 22.73 24.54 2.09
N PHE A 419 23.22 24.52 0.84
CA PHE A 419 22.89 25.49 -0.20
C PHE A 419 21.54 25.20 -0.88
N GLU A 420 20.99 23.99 -0.81
CA GLU A 420 19.76 23.60 -1.53
C GLU A 420 18.50 24.32 -1.05
N LYS A 421 18.55 24.89 0.15
CA LYS A 421 17.48 25.76 0.68
C LYS A 421 17.36 27.08 -0.09
N PHE A 422 18.39 27.48 -0.82
CA PHE A 422 18.47 28.67 -1.67
C PHE A 422 18.23 28.33 -3.15
N HIS A 423 18.07 29.33 -4.01
CA HIS A 423 18.29 29.13 -5.44
C HIS A 423 19.78 28.92 -5.65
N PHE A 424 20.17 27.91 -6.41
CA PHE A 424 21.58 27.64 -6.67
C PHE A 424 21.78 27.02 -8.04
N PHE A 425 22.97 27.22 -8.60
CA PHE A 425 23.51 26.43 -9.70
C PHE A 425 25.04 26.47 -9.61
N PHE A 426 25.70 25.55 -10.33
CA PHE A 426 27.13 25.63 -10.55
C PHE A 426 27.37 26.27 -11.91
N SER A 427 28.20 27.30 -11.97
CA SER A 427 28.62 27.94 -13.22
C SER A 427 29.32 26.93 -14.13
N SER A 428 29.53 27.29 -15.39
CA SER A 428 30.30 26.44 -16.30
C SER A 428 31.70 26.12 -15.81
N ASP A 429 32.24 26.97 -14.93
CA ASP A 429 33.59 26.85 -14.38
C ASP A 429 33.58 26.11 -13.02
N GLY A 430 32.43 25.55 -12.62
CA GLY A 430 32.28 24.78 -11.40
C GLY A 430 32.09 25.62 -10.13
N VAL A 431 31.88 26.93 -10.27
CA VAL A 431 31.70 27.84 -9.13
C VAL A 431 30.25 27.80 -8.66
N LEU A 432 30.03 27.61 -7.36
CA LEU A 432 28.69 27.64 -6.77
C LEU A 432 28.15 29.08 -6.72
N VAL A 433 27.01 29.30 -7.36
CA VAL A 433 26.26 30.57 -7.35
C VAL A 433 24.98 30.37 -6.53
N ILE A 434 24.68 31.31 -5.63
CA ILE A 434 23.57 31.16 -4.68
C ILE A 434 22.73 32.45 -4.62
N GLY A 435 21.40 32.31 -4.66
CA GLY A 435 20.42 33.39 -4.55
C GLY A 435 19.30 33.08 -3.57
N GLY A 436 18.79 34.10 -2.85
CA GLY A 436 17.74 33.87 -1.86
C GLY A 436 16.35 33.72 -2.49
N LYS A 437 15.55 32.78 -1.98
CA LYS A 437 14.15 32.56 -2.43
C LYS A 437 13.17 33.56 -1.79
N THR A 438 13.55 34.14 -0.66
CA THR A 438 12.72 35.06 0.14
C THR A 438 13.58 36.19 0.70
N ALA A 439 12.94 37.29 1.11
CA ALA A 439 13.64 38.41 1.76
C ALA A 439 14.46 37.98 3.00
N GLN A 440 13.95 37.04 3.79
CA GLN A 440 14.68 36.48 4.94
C GLN A 440 15.91 35.68 4.49
N GLN A 441 15.80 34.90 3.42
CA GLN A 441 16.94 34.17 2.87
C GLN A 441 17.99 35.11 2.28
N ASN A 442 17.60 36.19 1.61
CA ASN A 442 18.51 37.24 1.13
C ASN A 442 19.33 37.81 2.31
N GLU A 443 18.68 38.11 3.43
CA GLU A 443 19.37 38.59 4.63
C GLU A 443 20.36 37.59 5.22
N ILE A 444 20.01 36.30 5.22
CA ILE A 444 20.89 35.22 5.68
C ILE A 444 22.11 35.08 4.76
N LEU A 445 21.91 35.09 3.44
CA LEU A 445 22.99 35.01 2.46
C LEU A 445 23.99 36.14 2.64
N VAL A 446 23.51 37.39 2.63
CA VAL A 446 24.37 38.56 2.79
C VAL A 446 25.05 38.60 4.16
N LYS A 447 24.39 38.13 5.24
CA LYS A 447 24.98 38.17 6.59
C LYS A 447 26.01 37.08 6.84
N LYS A 448 25.75 35.87 6.38
CA LYS A 448 26.50 34.67 6.79
C LYS A 448 27.44 34.15 5.71
N HIS A 449 27.21 34.51 4.45
CA HIS A 449 27.87 33.85 3.32
C HIS A 449 28.54 34.82 2.33
N LEU A 450 28.27 36.12 2.40
CA LEU A 450 28.95 37.13 1.58
C LEU A 450 30.20 37.65 2.29
N GLU A 451 31.37 37.46 1.68
CA GLU A 451 32.64 38.02 2.13
C GLU A 451 32.96 39.33 1.40
N PRO A 452 33.85 40.19 1.95
CA PRO A 452 34.20 41.47 1.32
C PRO A 452 34.64 41.38 -0.14
N THR A 453 35.35 40.31 -0.52
CA THR A 453 35.90 40.07 -1.86
C THR A 453 34.94 39.35 -2.81
N ASP A 454 33.81 38.86 -2.31
CA ASP A 454 32.81 38.18 -3.13
C ASP A 454 32.02 39.21 -3.96
N LEU A 455 31.38 38.75 -5.04
CA LEU A 455 30.50 39.61 -5.83
C LEU A 455 29.04 39.42 -5.43
N TYR A 456 28.35 40.54 -5.22
CA TYR A 456 26.92 40.62 -4.97
C TYR A 456 26.21 41.13 -6.23
N PHE A 457 25.18 40.40 -6.68
CA PHE A 457 24.38 40.70 -7.86
C PHE A 457 22.94 41.01 -7.50
N HIS A 458 22.34 41.91 -8.26
CA HIS A 458 20.92 42.25 -8.15
C HIS A 458 20.40 42.79 -9.50
N SER A 459 19.17 42.44 -9.86
CA SER A 459 18.45 43.05 -11.00
C SER A 459 17.89 44.39 -10.59
N ASP A 460 17.93 45.42 -11.44
CA ASP A 460 17.48 46.77 -11.09
C ASP A 460 15.95 46.89 -11.12
N VAL A 461 15.28 46.05 -10.34
CA VAL A 461 13.84 45.99 -10.15
C VAL A 461 13.51 45.64 -8.70
N HIS A 462 12.39 46.16 -8.20
CA HIS A 462 11.92 45.84 -6.86
C HIS A 462 11.54 44.36 -6.73
N GLY A 463 12.01 43.73 -5.64
CA GLY A 463 11.71 42.33 -5.34
C GLY A 463 12.58 41.32 -6.07
N ALA A 464 13.71 41.73 -6.64
CA ALA A 464 14.70 40.81 -7.17
C ALA A 464 15.42 40.02 -6.05
N SER A 465 15.91 38.84 -6.39
CA SER A 465 16.73 38.03 -5.49
C SER A 465 18.11 38.65 -5.27
N SER A 466 18.64 38.50 -4.05
CA SER A 466 20.04 38.81 -3.75
C SER A 466 20.88 37.58 -4.09
N ILE A 467 21.84 37.74 -5.01
CA ILE A 467 22.70 36.65 -5.47
C ILE A 467 24.15 36.95 -5.11
N ILE A 468 24.87 35.90 -4.69
CA ILE A 468 26.28 35.99 -4.32
C ILE A 468 27.07 34.93 -5.09
N VAL A 469 28.32 35.26 -5.43
CA VAL A 469 29.27 34.34 -6.04
C VAL A 469 30.69 34.64 -5.56
N LYS A 470 31.43 33.58 -5.25
CA LYS A 470 32.81 33.68 -4.76
C LYS A 470 33.79 33.59 -5.92
N LYS A 471 34.70 34.57 -6.03
CA LYS A 471 35.81 34.60 -7.01
C LYS A 471 35.38 34.25 -8.45
N PRO A 472 34.38 34.93 -9.04
CA PRO A 472 33.88 34.58 -10.35
C PRO A 472 34.86 34.96 -11.48
N THR A 473 34.89 34.15 -12.53
CA THR A 473 35.44 34.52 -13.84
C THR A 473 34.48 35.45 -14.60
N GLU A 474 34.92 36.09 -15.69
CA GLU A 474 34.02 36.89 -16.55
C GLU A 474 32.81 36.09 -17.05
N LYS A 475 33.02 34.81 -17.37
CA LYS A 475 31.94 33.92 -17.79
C LYS A 475 30.95 33.66 -16.65
N THR A 476 31.46 33.40 -15.44
CA THR A 476 30.62 33.23 -14.25
C THR A 476 29.84 34.51 -13.93
N ILE A 477 30.39 35.70 -14.18
CA ILE A 477 29.69 36.99 -14.00
C ILE A 477 28.45 37.06 -14.92
N VAL A 478 28.60 36.72 -16.20
CA VAL A 478 27.48 36.74 -17.17
C VAL A 478 26.39 35.71 -16.79
N GLU A 479 26.80 34.49 -16.41
CA GLU A 479 25.87 33.44 -15.97
C GLU A 479 25.13 33.85 -14.68
N THR A 480 25.84 34.45 -13.73
CA THR A 480 25.26 34.95 -12.48
C THR A 480 24.29 36.10 -12.74
N ALA A 481 24.62 37.00 -13.67
CA ALA A 481 23.73 38.08 -14.07
C ALA A 481 22.43 37.56 -14.71
N SER A 482 22.51 36.51 -15.53
CA SER A 482 21.33 35.83 -16.08
C SER A 482 20.41 35.26 -14.99
N MET A 483 20.99 34.67 -13.93
CA MET A 483 20.23 34.24 -12.76
C MET A 483 19.56 35.42 -12.06
N ALA A 484 20.25 36.55 -11.87
CA ALA A 484 19.68 37.74 -11.25
C ALA A 484 18.51 38.33 -12.05
N LEU A 485 18.63 38.34 -13.37
CA LEU A 485 17.54 38.74 -14.25
C LEU A 485 16.33 37.81 -14.09
N CYS A 486 16.53 36.49 -14.16
CA CYS A 486 15.45 35.51 -14.10
C CYS A 486 14.81 35.40 -12.70
N MET A 487 15.58 35.58 -11.63
CA MET A 487 15.10 35.54 -10.24
C MET A 487 14.59 36.93 -9.80
N SER A 488 13.83 37.59 -10.67
CA SER A 488 13.26 38.90 -10.45
C SER A 488 11.90 39.05 -11.12
N ARG A 489 11.23 40.20 -10.94
CA ARG A 489 9.96 40.48 -11.60
C ARG A 489 10.04 40.45 -13.13
N CYS A 490 11.23 40.62 -13.70
CA CYS A 490 11.48 40.50 -15.14
C CYS A 490 10.94 39.18 -15.71
N TRP A 491 11.03 38.08 -14.95
CA TRP A 491 10.50 36.79 -15.38
C TRP A 491 8.98 36.79 -15.57
N GLU A 492 8.24 37.42 -14.65
CA GLU A 492 6.78 37.43 -14.71
C GLU A 492 6.25 38.42 -15.75
N THR A 493 6.92 39.56 -15.90
CA THR A 493 6.56 40.60 -16.86
C THR A 493 7.07 40.30 -18.27
N ASN A 494 8.03 39.38 -18.40
CA ASN A 494 8.78 39.12 -19.62
C ASN A 494 9.44 40.39 -20.20
N VAL A 495 9.87 41.30 -19.31
CA VAL A 495 10.58 42.55 -19.65
C VAL A 495 11.97 42.50 -19.04
N VAL A 496 12.99 42.73 -19.85
CA VAL A 496 14.39 42.76 -19.42
C VAL A 496 14.66 44.06 -18.65
N SER A 497 15.47 43.98 -17.60
CA SER A 497 15.99 45.13 -16.85
C SER A 497 17.51 45.03 -16.71
N PRO A 498 18.26 46.13 -16.56
CA PRO A 498 19.68 46.08 -16.27
C PRO A 498 19.98 45.26 -15.02
N VAL A 499 21.02 44.44 -15.08
CA VAL A 499 21.57 43.73 -13.93
C VAL A 499 22.89 44.37 -13.56
N TRP A 500 23.15 44.49 -12.26
CA TRP A 500 24.41 45.03 -11.77
C TRP A 500 25.03 44.17 -10.67
N TYR A 501 26.33 44.35 -10.47
CA TYR A 501 27.07 43.77 -9.37
C TYR A 501 28.02 44.77 -8.70
N VAL A 502 28.36 44.46 -7.45
CA VAL A 502 29.34 45.18 -6.61
C VAL A 502 30.12 44.18 -5.75
N TYR A 503 31.24 44.60 -5.17
CA TYR A 503 31.95 43.81 -4.16
C TYR A 503 31.16 43.72 -2.85
N GLY A 504 31.36 42.66 -2.09
CA GLY A 504 30.67 42.43 -0.81
C GLY A 504 30.88 43.56 0.19
N GLU A 505 32.07 44.19 0.20
CA GLU A 505 32.35 45.35 1.05
C GLU A 505 31.48 46.58 0.75
N GLN A 506 30.91 46.66 -0.46
CA GLN A 506 30.02 47.75 -0.89
C GLN A 506 28.57 47.54 -0.43
N VAL A 507 28.24 46.39 0.16
CA VAL A 507 26.89 46.03 0.57
C VAL A 507 26.70 46.30 2.07
N SER A 508 25.81 47.24 2.40
CA SER A 508 25.49 47.63 3.78
C SER A 508 24.05 47.32 4.14
N LYS A 509 23.80 46.92 5.40
CA LYS A 509 22.45 46.74 5.96
C LYS A 509 21.90 48.01 6.63
N THR A 510 22.76 48.99 6.87
CA THR A 510 22.39 50.24 7.54
C THR A 510 21.93 51.24 6.49
N ALA A 511 20.72 51.79 6.70
CA ALA A 511 20.22 52.90 5.90
C ALA A 511 21.00 54.19 6.24
N PRO A 512 21.08 55.16 5.33
CA PRO A 512 21.49 56.52 5.66
C PRO A 512 20.66 57.07 6.83
N SER A 513 21.25 57.97 7.63
CA SER A 513 20.59 58.56 8.79
C SER A 513 19.23 59.17 8.41
N GLY A 514 18.15 58.64 8.99
CA GLY A 514 16.77 59.13 8.77
C GLY A 514 15.91 58.29 7.81
N GLU A 515 16.46 57.29 7.13
CA GLU A 515 15.70 56.41 6.23
C GLU A 515 15.50 55.00 6.80
N TYR A 516 14.43 54.30 6.36
CA TYR A 516 14.15 52.92 6.74
C TYR A 516 14.34 51.98 5.55
N LEU A 517 15.18 50.95 5.71
CA LEU A 517 15.33 49.88 4.73
C LEU A 517 14.28 48.78 4.98
N GLY A 518 13.56 48.40 3.93
CA GLY A 518 12.68 47.25 3.96
C GLY A 518 13.45 45.94 4.20
N LYS A 519 12.76 44.93 4.76
CA LYS A 519 13.32 43.59 4.97
C LYS A 519 13.81 43.00 3.64
N GLY A 520 15.05 42.48 3.62
CA GLY A 520 15.69 41.95 2.43
C GLY A 520 16.25 42.99 1.43
N SER A 521 16.25 44.28 1.79
CA SER A 521 16.90 45.35 1.00
C SER A 521 18.27 45.73 1.59
N PHE A 522 19.19 46.15 0.73
CA PHE A 522 20.56 46.51 1.10
C PHE A 522 20.94 47.85 0.50
N MET A 523 21.69 48.64 1.26
CA MET A 523 22.29 49.89 0.80
C MET A 523 23.58 49.57 0.05
N ILE A 524 23.72 50.10 -1.16
CA ILE A 524 24.88 49.87 -2.02
C ILE A 524 25.72 51.13 -2.06
N LYS A 525 27.00 51.01 -1.70
CA LYS A 525 27.95 52.13 -1.70
C LYS A 525 28.85 52.07 -2.95
N GLY A 526 29.18 53.23 -3.50
CA GLY A 526 30.10 53.34 -4.64
C GLY A 526 29.47 52.98 -5.99
N LYS A 527 30.33 52.71 -6.99
CA LYS A 527 29.92 52.49 -8.38
C LYS A 527 29.38 51.06 -8.58
N LYS A 528 28.24 50.95 -9.25
CA LYS A 528 27.67 49.70 -9.75
C LYS A 528 28.29 49.32 -11.10
N ASN A 529 28.59 48.05 -11.31
CA ASN A 529 29.01 47.51 -12.60
C ASN A 529 27.83 46.82 -13.26
N TYR A 530 27.46 47.24 -14.47
CA TYR A 530 26.30 46.69 -15.19
C TYR A 530 26.72 45.55 -16.12
N VAL A 531 25.84 44.57 -16.26
CA VAL A 531 26.01 43.40 -17.14
C VAL A 531 24.81 43.31 -18.06
N ASP A 532 25.08 43.31 -19.36
CA ASP A 532 24.05 43.20 -20.38
C ASP A 532 23.45 41.79 -20.42
N CYS A 533 22.15 41.70 -20.19
CA CYS A 533 21.39 40.46 -20.21
C CYS A 533 20.23 40.61 -21.19
N HIS A 534 20.19 39.88 -22.29
CA HIS A 534 19.19 40.11 -23.36
C HIS A 534 18.09 39.05 -23.43
N LYS A 535 18.18 37.97 -22.66
CA LYS A 535 17.26 36.83 -22.75
C LYS A 535 16.74 36.41 -21.38
N ILE A 536 15.43 36.26 -21.27
CA ILE A 536 14.75 35.71 -20.09
C ILE A 536 14.52 34.23 -20.38
N GLU A 537 15.57 33.44 -20.18
CA GLU A 537 15.56 32.01 -20.35
C GLU A 537 16.34 31.33 -19.24
N TYR A 538 15.83 30.19 -18.80
CA TYR A 538 16.45 29.41 -17.75
C TYR A 538 16.38 27.92 -18.11
N GLY A 539 16.94 27.07 -17.27
CA GLY A 539 16.91 25.63 -17.46
C GLY A 539 16.58 24.90 -16.19
N LEU A 540 16.01 23.70 -16.35
CA LEU A 540 15.96 22.67 -15.34
C LEU A 540 16.78 21.48 -15.84
N GLY A 541 17.72 21.03 -15.03
CA GLY A 541 18.55 19.87 -15.33
C GLY A 541 18.78 18.99 -14.10
N LEU A 542 19.55 17.92 -14.29
CA LEU A 542 19.97 17.01 -13.20
C LEU A 542 21.47 17.11 -12.95
N LEU A 543 21.84 17.15 -11.68
CA LEU A 543 23.21 16.96 -11.19
C LEU A 543 23.33 15.60 -10.52
N PHE A 544 24.47 14.95 -10.69
CA PHE A 544 24.78 13.66 -10.09
C PHE A 544 25.97 13.78 -9.16
N ARG A 545 25.83 13.28 -7.94
CA ARG A 545 26.95 13.05 -7.03
C ARG A 545 27.54 11.69 -7.36
N VAL A 546 28.83 11.64 -7.68
CA VAL A 546 29.54 10.39 -8.06
C VAL A 546 30.59 9.99 -7.02
N PHE A 547 30.86 8.70 -6.82
CA PHE A 547 31.99 8.29 -5.97
C PHE A 547 33.32 8.69 -6.63
N GLU A 548 34.34 8.95 -5.83
CA GLU A 548 35.72 9.07 -6.31
C GLU A 548 36.58 8.06 -5.55
N ASP A 549 37.24 7.16 -6.29
CA ASP A 549 38.54 6.63 -5.89
C ASP A 549 39.57 7.76 -6.10
N ILE A 550 40.40 8.01 -5.10
CA ILE A 550 41.33 9.16 -5.02
C ILE A 550 42.42 9.14 -6.11
N GLU A 551 42.50 8.11 -6.95
CA GLU A 551 43.53 7.97 -7.97
C GLU A 551 42.95 7.77 -9.37
N LYS A 552 42.65 8.88 -10.06
CA LYS A 552 43.01 9.15 -11.48
C LYS A 552 42.29 10.39 -12.04
N GLN A 553 43.10 11.38 -12.40
CA GLN A 553 42.92 12.37 -13.47
C GLN A 553 41.52 12.94 -13.76
N VAL A 554 41.32 14.23 -13.44
CA VAL A 554 40.87 15.24 -14.40
C VAL A 554 41.53 16.57 -14.03
N GLU A 555 42.56 16.97 -14.79
CA GLU A 555 42.93 18.38 -14.93
C GLU A 555 41.72 19.12 -15.53
N ASN A 556 41.30 20.22 -14.90
CA ASN A 556 40.31 21.22 -15.37
C ASN A 556 38.97 21.35 -14.65
N MET A 557 38.88 21.07 -13.35
CA MET A 557 37.91 21.77 -12.48
C MET A 557 38.50 21.92 -11.08
N LYS A 558 38.75 23.16 -10.63
CA LYS A 558 39.20 23.46 -9.27
C LYS A 558 37.98 23.45 -8.35
N VAL A 559 37.92 22.49 -7.43
CA VAL A 559 36.86 22.32 -6.43
C VAL A 559 37.28 23.02 -5.12
N ASP A 560 36.32 23.65 -4.45
CA ASP A 560 36.49 24.37 -3.18
C ASP A 560 36.73 23.38 -2.01
N GLU A 561 37.84 23.55 -1.28
CA GLU A 561 38.46 22.58 -0.36
C GLU A 561 37.78 22.40 1.01
N LYS A 562 36.44 22.43 1.13
CA LYS A 562 35.80 22.20 2.45
C LYS A 562 34.72 21.14 2.58
N GLU A 563 34.20 20.58 1.49
CA GLU A 563 33.42 19.33 1.55
C GLU A 563 33.61 18.57 0.22
N ASN A 564 34.27 17.40 0.24
CA ASN A 564 34.59 16.56 -0.94
C ASN A 564 33.32 16.07 -1.68
N HIS A 565 32.71 16.95 -2.46
CA HIS A 565 31.51 16.66 -3.24
C HIS A 565 31.73 16.97 -4.72
N LYS A 566 32.03 15.95 -5.52
CA LYS A 566 32.06 16.02 -6.98
C LYS A 566 30.66 15.85 -7.57
N PHE A 567 30.19 16.90 -8.23
CA PHE A 567 28.94 16.91 -8.99
C PHE A 567 29.23 16.94 -10.48
N VAL A 568 28.51 16.13 -11.25
CA VAL A 568 28.62 16.07 -12.71
C VAL A 568 27.25 16.21 -13.36
N SER A 569 27.21 16.79 -14.56
CA SER A 569 26.01 16.95 -15.38
C SER A 569 25.74 15.76 -16.31
N ASP A 570 26.73 14.88 -16.46
CA ASP A 570 26.65 13.60 -17.16
C ASP A 570 27.47 12.56 -16.38
N PRO A 571 26.81 11.55 -15.76
CA PRO A 571 27.49 10.54 -14.96
C PRO A 571 27.92 9.31 -15.77
N GLU A 572 27.95 9.38 -17.10
CA GLU A 572 28.27 8.22 -17.95
C GLU A 572 29.61 7.56 -17.54
N GLY A 573 29.55 6.25 -17.29
CA GLY A 573 30.71 5.46 -16.84
C GLY A 573 31.14 5.68 -15.38
N MET A 574 30.45 6.53 -14.61
CA MET A 574 30.77 6.84 -13.22
C MET A 574 29.84 6.13 -12.23
N GLU A 575 30.35 5.84 -11.03
CA GLU A 575 29.53 5.28 -9.96
C GLU A 575 28.70 6.39 -9.29
N ILE A 576 27.38 6.31 -9.40
CA ILE A 576 26.45 7.35 -8.91
C ILE A 576 26.07 7.08 -7.46
N VAL A 577 26.24 8.08 -6.59
CA VAL A 577 25.72 8.09 -5.22
C VAL A 577 24.23 8.43 -5.23
N HIS A 578 23.89 9.58 -5.83
CA HIS A 578 22.52 10.07 -5.99
C HIS A 578 22.45 11.16 -7.06
N SER A 579 21.24 11.54 -7.45
CA SER A 579 20.96 12.68 -8.32
C SER A 579 20.09 13.73 -7.62
N MET A 580 20.13 14.96 -8.12
CA MET A 580 19.28 16.06 -7.66
C MET A 580 18.90 16.96 -8.83
N PRO A 581 17.73 17.64 -8.78
CA PRO A 581 17.38 18.63 -9.77
C PRO A 581 18.10 19.95 -9.47
N VAL A 582 18.40 20.71 -10.51
CA VAL A 582 18.97 22.07 -10.39
C VAL A 582 18.35 22.97 -11.46
N CYS A 583 18.13 24.23 -11.11
CA CYS A 583 17.72 25.24 -12.08
C CYS A 583 18.81 26.31 -12.21
N GLY A 584 19.29 26.51 -13.44
CA GLY A 584 20.37 27.43 -13.77
C GLY A 584 20.11 28.19 -15.08
N PRO A 585 20.92 29.21 -15.40
CA PRO A 585 20.90 29.87 -16.70
C PRO A 585 20.92 28.85 -17.85
N TRP A 586 20.17 29.11 -18.92
CA TRP A 586 20.11 28.17 -20.04
C TRP A 586 21.47 27.96 -20.71
N SER A 587 22.33 28.98 -20.73
CA SER A 587 23.73 28.87 -21.20
C SER A 587 24.52 27.77 -20.48
N VAL A 588 24.20 27.50 -19.21
CA VAL A 588 24.82 26.44 -18.41
C VAL A 588 24.06 25.12 -18.57
N ILE A 589 22.75 25.12 -18.29
CA ILE A 589 21.94 23.90 -18.26
C ILE A 589 21.83 23.25 -19.64
N SER A 590 21.99 24.01 -20.73
CA SER A 590 22.02 23.47 -22.09
C SER A 590 23.17 22.46 -22.32
N THR A 591 24.20 22.44 -21.47
CA THR A 591 25.29 21.46 -21.54
C THR A 591 24.96 20.14 -20.83
N TYR A 592 23.92 20.10 -20.00
CA TYR A 592 23.62 18.92 -19.17
C TYR A 592 23.01 17.79 -20.01
N LYS A 593 23.21 16.54 -19.59
CA LYS A 593 22.60 15.38 -20.25
C LYS A 593 21.08 15.41 -20.14
N TYR A 594 20.59 15.61 -18.91
CA TYR A 594 19.18 15.77 -18.61
C TYR A 594 18.87 17.25 -18.46
N LYS A 595 18.16 17.81 -19.45
CA LYS A 595 17.87 19.25 -19.51
C LYS A 595 16.52 19.54 -20.15
N VAL A 596 15.88 20.60 -19.67
CA VAL A 596 14.70 21.22 -20.26
C VAL A 596 14.84 22.73 -20.16
N ARG A 597 14.56 23.44 -21.26
CA ARG A 597 14.53 24.89 -21.29
C ARG A 597 13.25 25.39 -20.63
N LEU A 598 13.38 26.35 -19.71
CA LEU A 598 12.28 27.01 -19.04
C LEU A 598 12.13 28.43 -19.57
N VAL A 599 10.88 28.84 -19.75
CA VAL A 599 10.49 30.20 -20.14
C VAL A 599 9.31 30.67 -19.28
N PRO A 600 9.07 31.99 -19.19
CA PRO A 600 7.89 32.52 -18.53
C PRO A 600 6.59 31.89 -19.04
N GLY A 601 5.73 31.47 -18.12
CA GLY A 601 4.43 30.90 -18.47
C GLY A 601 3.63 30.36 -17.29
N ARG A 602 2.31 30.27 -17.47
CA ARG A 602 1.38 29.82 -16.42
C ARG A 602 1.06 28.33 -16.60
N GLU A 603 2.03 27.47 -16.30
CA GLU A 603 1.79 26.03 -16.22
C GLU A 603 1.74 25.57 -14.75
N ARG A 604 0.86 24.61 -14.42
CA ARG A 604 0.83 24.04 -13.07
C ARG A 604 2.14 23.31 -12.82
N LYS A 605 2.96 23.77 -11.85
CA LYS A 605 4.27 23.19 -11.50
C LYS A 605 4.24 21.66 -11.39
N GLY A 606 3.21 21.09 -10.76
CA GLY A 606 3.08 19.63 -10.64
C GLY A 606 2.94 18.90 -11.99
N LYS A 607 2.23 19.48 -12.96
CA LYS A 607 2.10 18.92 -14.32
C LYS A 607 3.43 19.02 -15.07
N LEU A 608 4.07 20.19 -15.02
CA LEU A 608 5.38 20.41 -15.62
C LEU A 608 6.43 19.43 -15.08
N VAL A 609 6.49 19.26 -13.76
CA VAL A 609 7.43 18.32 -13.12
C VAL A 609 7.16 16.88 -13.53
N GLN A 610 5.89 16.47 -13.63
CA GLN A 610 5.54 15.13 -14.11
C GLN A 610 5.99 14.89 -15.55
N GLU A 611 5.82 15.89 -16.42
CA GLU A 611 6.27 15.82 -17.81
C GLU A 611 7.80 15.75 -17.91
N VAL A 612 8.52 16.62 -17.19
CA VAL A 612 9.99 16.63 -17.16
C VAL A 612 10.54 15.34 -16.58
N SER A 613 10.02 14.87 -15.44
CA SER A 613 10.44 13.62 -14.80
C SER A 613 10.24 12.43 -15.74
N LYS A 614 9.07 12.35 -16.42
CA LYS A 614 8.81 11.30 -17.41
C LYS A 614 9.80 11.35 -18.58
N ARG A 615 10.11 12.55 -19.07
CA ARG A 615 11.10 12.76 -20.15
C ARG A 615 12.49 12.28 -19.72
N PHE A 616 12.96 12.67 -18.53
CA PHE A 616 14.28 12.29 -18.03
C PHE A 616 14.38 10.78 -17.75
N VAL A 617 13.36 10.16 -17.14
CA VAL A 617 13.32 8.71 -16.93
C VAL A 617 13.27 7.93 -18.25
N GLY A 618 12.62 8.49 -19.28
CA GLY A 618 12.56 7.90 -20.62
C GLY A 618 13.88 7.97 -21.38
N GLN A 619 14.67 9.03 -21.15
CA GLN A 619 16.01 9.21 -21.72
C GLN A 619 17.08 8.38 -20.98
N ALA A 620 16.86 8.05 -19.71
CA ALA A 620 17.89 7.44 -18.87
C ALA A 620 18.22 5.98 -19.25
N PRO A 621 19.51 5.64 -19.46
CA PRO A 621 19.94 4.26 -19.57
C PRO A 621 19.70 3.51 -18.26
N ASP A 622 19.67 2.18 -18.29
CA ASP A 622 19.30 1.37 -17.13
C ASP A 622 20.22 1.58 -15.91
N SER A 623 21.49 1.93 -16.14
CA SER A 623 22.47 2.30 -15.09
C SER A 623 22.09 3.57 -14.31
N GLU A 624 21.40 4.52 -14.95
CA GLU A 624 21.07 5.84 -14.38
C GLU A 624 19.59 5.94 -13.95
N LYS A 625 18.74 5.09 -14.53
CA LYS A 625 17.28 5.16 -14.43
C LYS A 625 16.75 5.11 -13.01
N SER A 626 17.38 4.32 -12.13
CA SER A 626 17.02 4.22 -10.71
C SER A 626 17.26 5.54 -9.97
N TYR A 627 18.39 6.20 -10.23
CA TYR A 627 18.77 7.50 -9.64
C TYR A 627 17.88 8.62 -10.17
N VAL A 628 17.67 8.70 -11.48
CA VAL A 628 16.75 9.70 -12.08
C VAL A 628 15.33 9.55 -11.55
N ARG A 629 14.85 8.31 -11.37
CA ARG A 629 13.52 8.04 -10.81
C ARG A 629 13.43 8.27 -9.30
N SER A 630 14.56 8.32 -8.59
CA SER A 630 14.58 8.52 -7.14
C SER A 630 14.25 9.95 -6.71
N ILE A 631 14.44 10.92 -7.60
CA ILE A 631 14.15 12.34 -7.34
C ILE A 631 12.65 12.52 -7.11
N SER A 632 12.29 13.08 -5.96
CA SER A 632 10.91 13.33 -5.59
C SER A 632 10.32 14.54 -6.34
N VAL A 633 8.99 14.54 -6.51
CA VAL A 633 8.27 15.70 -7.08
C VAL A 633 8.52 16.97 -6.25
N GLU A 634 8.67 16.83 -4.94
CA GLU A 634 8.95 17.94 -4.03
C GLU A 634 10.33 18.56 -4.29
N GLU A 635 11.37 17.74 -4.51
CA GLU A 635 12.71 18.24 -4.87
C GLU A 635 12.69 19.05 -6.18
N TYR A 636 11.99 18.56 -7.20
CA TYR A 636 11.81 19.34 -8.43
C TYR A 636 11.06 20.65 -8.19
N ILE A 637 9.97 20.63 -7.41
CA ILE A 637 9.20 21.84 -7.12
C ILE A 637 10.05 22.85 -6.35
N ASN A 638 10.92 22.39 -5.44
CA ASN A 638 11.75 23.23 -4.59
C ASN A 638 12.82 24.01 -5.35
N VAL A 639 13.26 23.54 -6.53
CA VAL A 639 14.21 24.28 -7.38
C VAL A 639 13.53 25.23 -8.38
N LEU A 640 12.23 25.03 -8.66
CA LEU A 640 11.46 25.90 -9.55
C LEU A 640 11.06 27.22 -8.88
N PHE A 641 11.24 28.32 -9.60
CA PHE A 641 10.88 29.68 -9.20
C PHE A 641 9.70 30.19 -10.04
N GLY A 642 8.95 31.17 -9.52
CA GLY A 642 7.88 31.86 -10.27
C GLY A 642 6.88 30.94 -11.00
N ASN A 643 6.25 31.51 -12.02
CA ASN A 643 5.41 30.79 -12.99
C ASN A 643 6.25 30.44 -14.23
N VAL A 644 6.43 29.15 -14.48
CA VAL A 644 7.25 28.63 -15.59
C VAL A 644 6.45 27.70 -16.49
N ARG A 645 6.88 27.60 -17.75
CA ARG A 645 6.47 26.55 -18.69
C ARG A 645 7.68 26.01 -19.43
N ILE A 646 7.53 24.85 -20.06
CA ILE A 646 8.57 24.29 -20.93
C ILE A 646 8.67 25.12 -22.21
N GLY A 647 9.88 25.59 -22.53
CA GLY A 647 10.19 26.23 -23.80
C GLY A 647 10.16 25.20 -24.93
N LYS A 648 9.61 25.59 -26.07
CA LYS A 648 9.63 24.76 -27.29
C LYS A 648 11.03 24.64 -27.86
#